data_AF-A0A1Y5PNV5-F1
#
_entry.id   AF-A0A1Y5PNV5-F1
#
_cell.length_a   1.000
_cell.length_b   1.000
_cell.length_c   1.000
_cell.angle_alpha   90.00
_cell.angle_beta   90.00
_cell.angle_gamma   90.00
#
_symmetry.space_group_name_H-M   'P 1'
#
loop_
_entity.id
_entity.type
_entity.pdbx_description
1 polymer ?
#
loop_
_entity_poly.entity_id
_entity_poly.type
_entity_poly.pdbx_seq_one_letter_code
_entity_poly.pdbx_strand_id
1 'polypeptide(L)'
;MDGPSRIDSGDGGQEGADEAQRGFFGMLGSRIGKQRGEAAADLRTHEALLLLRNYEESGQGWFWSTDAKGRLTYITDSVARLMGRAGGALLGAAFTDLFLPADSQGERQRTLPFLLTRQSKFHELPLRSAFEGDDRWWAISGRPQFDGAGKFTGYRGSGTDITAQRRSAEDASRLALYDSLTGLANRFNISKKLDATLAAFAQQQRSCAIMLLDLDRFKQVNDTLGHPAGDALLKQVAERLLKIVGDKEMVSRLGGDEFQIILPDIEDRGKLGEMATDIIASLSQPYSVEGSRCIIGASVGVAIAPFDGQGSDDLVRNADLALYAAKGNGRGRFSFYSSDLHQAAEDRRMLEEDLRDALARGEIALCYQPVVHSKSNMVTGVEALIRWTHRERGVISPSVFIPIAEEANLIWKLGEWVLRQACADAAGWPGDMRVAVNVSPIQFANADLPKVVAQALEASGLAPGRLELEITESVFLGDTAETNRMFKALKDLGVRLALDDFGTGYSSLGYLQSAPFDKIKIDQSFVRDATVPGSRNGAIIAAIVALAEALEMETTAEGIESLDQLDLIRGLHVSHVQGYVYSKPVPQAELMEHAEAGSWTIKPSGPARQRNDRFSLFRKVGAIHDNHRYNVVIRNLSTTGAFIEGLLDVPVGTRFVIDFGEGQLVTATVRRSAKHQQGIEFEQTMVSDGNGGLCTRHRVSPYLIAAAAQQTSALALPAFTTTGDWKAG
;
A
#
# COMPACT_ATOMS: atom_id res chain seq x y z
N MET A 1 -27.16 -49.22 20.75
CA MET A 1 -28.02 -50.22 21.41
C MET A 1 -29.38 -49.58 21.58
N ASP A 2 -30.31 -50.12 20.80
CA ASP A 2 -31.71 -50.42 21.12
C ASP A 2 -32.61 -49.31 21.68
N GLY A 3 -33.64 -49.00 20.88
CA GLY A 3 -34.87 -48.32 21.29
C GLY A 3 -35.75 -49.23 22.19
N PRO A 4 -37.09 -49.23 22.09
CA PRO A 4 -37.91 -48.66 21.01
C PRO A 4 -39.31 -48.09 21.43
N SER A 5 -40.02 -47.50 20.47
CA SER A 5 -41.43 -47.74 20.03
C SER A 5 -42.54 -48.04 21.07
N ARG A 6 -43.83 -47.67 20.94
CA ARG A 6 -44.77 -47.82 19.79
C ARG A 6 -46.23 -47.51 20.24
N ILE A 7 -47.09 -46.97 19.35
CA ILE A 7 -48.51 -47.34 19.01
C ILE A 7 -49.59 -47.33 20.13
N ASP A 8 -50.89 -47.07 19.94
CA ASP A 8 -51.85 -46.52 18.95
C ASP A 8 -53.26 -46.93 19.48
N SER A 9 -54.35 -46.39 18.91
CA SER A 9 -55.77 -46.82 18.99
C SER A 9 -56.54 -46.53 20.30
N GLY A 10 -57.81 -46.14 20.30
CA GLY A 10 -58.84 -46.13 19.25
C GLY A 10 -60.17 -45.49 19.73
N ASP A 11 -61.21 -45.80 18.95
CA ASP A 11 -62.38 -45.01 18.53
C ASP A 11 -63.72 -45.32 19.26
N GLY A 12 -64.76 -44.50 19.01
CA GLY A 12 -66.22 -44.78 19.13
C GLY A 12 -66.92 -44.35 20.43
N GLY A 13 -67.84 -43.35 20.46
CA GLY A 13 -69.29 -43.41 20.09
C GLY A 13 -70.14 -43.52 21.39
N GLN A 14 -71.28 -42.86 21.69
CA GLN A 14 -72.44 -42.41 20.91
C GLN A 14 -73.39 -41.51 21.77
N GLU A 15 -74.18 -40.65 21.10
CA GLU A 15 -75.55 -40.07 21.32
C GLU A 15 -76.30 -40.25 22.67
N GLY A 16 -77.21 -39.38 23.13
CA GLY A 16 -77.84 -38.15 22.59
C GLY A 16 -78.99 -37.64 23.50
N ALA A 17 -79.38 -36.38 23.27
CA ALA A 17 -80.67 -35.64 23.45
C ALA A 17 -81.61 -35.85 24.66
N ASP A 18 -82.04 -34.74 25.29
CA ASP A 18 -83.48 -34.49 25.55
C ASP A 18 -83.81 -32.99 25.69
N GLU A 19 -84.88 -32.54 25.01
CA GLU A 19 -85.33 -31.15 24.90
C GLU A 19 -86.84 -31.09 25.19
N ALA A 20 -87.28 -30.49 26.31
CA ALA A 20 -88.64 -29.98 26.48
C ALA A 20 -88.81 -29.13 27.75
N GLN A 21 -88.94 -27.81 27.60
CA GLN A 21 -89.90 -26.94 28.32
C GLN A 21 -89.57 -25.47 28.06
N ARG A 22 -90.22 -24.88 27.06
CA ARG A 22 -90.24 -23.43 26.81
C ARG A 22 -91.67 -22.93 26.84
N GLY A 23 -91.92 -21.89 27.64
CA GLY A 23 -93.00 -20.96 27.36
C GLY A 23 -93.83 -20.52 28.58
N PHE A 24 -93.29 -19.63 29.42
CA PHE A 24 -94.14 -18.64 30.11
C PHE A 24 -93.44 -17.38 30.66
N PHE A 25 -92.10 -17.31 30.75
CA PHE A 25 -91.37 -16.16 31.37
C PHE A 25 -90.68 -15.20 30.37
N GLY A 26 -91.22 -15.03 29.15
CA GLY A 26 -90.51 -14.36 28.05
C GLY A 26 -90.56 -12.82 27.97
N MET A 27 -91.40 -12.12 28.75
CA MET A 27 -91.73 -10.72 28.41
C MET A 27 -91.28 -9.63 29.39
N LEU A 28 -90.76 -9.96 30.59
CA LEU A 28 -90.15 -8.96 31.50
C LEU A 28 -88.60 -8.95 31.50
N GLY A 29 -87.94 -10.01 31.01
CA GLY A 29 -86.47 -10.08 30.95
C GLY A 29 -85.83 -9.35 29.76
N SER A 30 -86.61 -9.04 28.70
CA SER A 30 -86.05 -8.50 27.46
C SER A 30 -85.69 -7.01 27.51
N ARG A 31 -86.29 -6.22 28.41
CA ARG A 31 -85.95 -4.79 28.57
C ARG A 31 -84.70 -4.53 29.42
N ILE A 32 -84.43 -5.37 30.43
CA ILE A 32 -83.24 -5.24 31.29
C ILE A 32 -82.00 -5.87 30.62
N GLY A 33 -82.18 -6.96 29.85
CA GLY A 33 -81.10 -7.58 29.07
C GLY A 33 -80.60 -6.74 27.90
N LYS A 34 -81.49 -5.97 27.24
CA LYS A 34 -81.12 -5.09 26.12
C LYS A 34 -80.33 -3.86 26.60
N GLN A 35 -80.72 -3.25 27.72
CA GLN A 35 -79.96 -2.15 28.35
C GLN A 35 -78.58 -2.58 28.87
N ARG A 36 -78.43 -3.82 29.40
CA ARG A 36 -77.12 -4.35 29.79
C ARG A 36 -76.24 -4.75 28.59
N GLY A 37 -76.84 -5.24 27.50
CA GLY A 37 -76.13 -5.55 26.26
C GLY A 37 -75.65 -4.30 25.51
N GLU A 38 -76.48 -3.26 25.44
CA GLU A 38 -76.12 -1.94 24.89
C GLU A 38 -75.06 -1.27 25.78
N ALA A 39 -75.23 -1.23 27.10
CA ALA A 39 -74.22 -0.65 28.01
C ALA A 39 -72.87 -1.39 27.98
N ALA A 40 -72.85 -2.72 27.79
CA ALA A 40 -71.62 -3.50 27.66
C ALA A 40 -70.98 -3.42 26.25
N ALA A 41 -71.77 -3.12 25.22
CA ALA A 41 -71.27 -2.80 23.89
C ALA A 41 -70.71 -1.37 23.83
N ASP A 42 -71.38 -0.42 24.51
CA ASP A 42 -70.93 0.95 24.68
C ASP A 42 -69.65 1.04 25.53
N LEU A 43 -69.53 0.24 26.60
CA LEU A 43 -68.28 0.14 27.38
C LEU A 43 -67.13 -0.37 26.53
N ARG A 44 -67.34 -1.44 25.74
CA ARG A 44 -66.33 -2.00 24.84
C ARG A 44 -65.94 -1.04 23.72
N THR A 45 -66.91 -0.26 23.21
CA THR A 45 -66.66 0.78 22.20
C THR A 45 -65.88 1.94 22.81
N HIS A 46 -66.24 2.37 24.03
CA HIS A 46 -65.52 3.41 24.76
C HIS A 46 -64.08 3.00 25.07
N GLU A 47 -63.86 1.76 25.54
CA GLU A 47 -62.54 1.21 25.82
C GLU A 47 -61.69 1.07 24.54
N ALA A 48 -62.28 0.62 23.42
CA ALA A 48 -61.61 0.57 22.12
C ALA A 48 -61.23 1.97 21.60
N LEU A 49 -62.08 2.98 21.80
CA LEU A 49 -61.79 4.37 21.44
C LEU A 49 -60.67 4.97 22.30
N LEU A 50 -60.63 4.66 23.60
CA LEU A 50 -59.54 5.08 24.49
C LEU A 50 -58.19 4.45 24.09
N LEU A 51 -58.17 3.15 23.77
CA LEU A 51 -56.97 2.47 23.28
C LEU A 51 -56.48 3.05 21.94
N LEU A 52 -57.41 3.35 21.03
CA LEU A 52 -57.09 3.99 19.74
C LEU A 52 -56.52 5.39 19.94
N ARG A 53 -57.10 6.18 20.84
CA ARG A 53 -56.62 7.53 21.17
C ARG A 53 -55.25 7.50 21.83
N ASN A 54 -55.00 6.58 22.76
CA ASN A 54 -53.68 6.40 23.37
C ASN A 54 -52.61 6.02 22.32
N TYR A 55 -52.97 5.20 21.33
CA TYR A 55 -52.09 4.86 20.23
C TYR A 55 -51.80 6.08 19.33
N GLU A 56 -52.81 6.87 18.99
CA GLU A 56 -52.67 8.12 18.22
C GLU A 56 -51.84 9.19 18.95
N GLU A 57 -51.94 9.27 20.27
CA GLU A 57 -51.17 10.18 21.13
C GLU A 57 -49.71 9.71 21.33
N SER A 58 -49.44 8.40 21.20
CA SER A 58 -48.08 7.85 21.29
C SER A 58 -47.17 8.27 20.12
N GLY A 59 -47.75 8.75 19.01
CA GLY A 59 -47.02 9.11 17.80
C GLY A 59 -46.40 7.94 17.04
N GLN A 60 -46.63 6.69 17.47
CA GLN A 60 -46.11 5.48 16.83
C GLN A 60 -46.87 5.11 15.54
N GLY A 61 -48.07 5.65 15.35
CA GLY A 61 -48.85 5.48 14.14
C GLY A 61 -50.03 6.45 14.09
N TRP A 62 -50.61 6.60 12.91
CA TRP A 62 -51.78 7.44 12.67
C TRP A 62 -52.80 6.74 11.80
N PHE A 63 -54.04 7.20 11.86
CA PHE A 63 -55.15 6.68 11.08
C PHE A 63 -55.67 7.73 10.12
N TRP A 64 -56.24 7.27 9.02
CA TRP A 64 -56.84 8.12 8.01
C TRP A 64 -58.05 7.44 7.37
N SER A 65 -58.98 8.26 6.88
CA SER A 65 -60.06 7.80 6.01
C SER A 65 -60.31 8.77 4.87
N THR A 66 -60.88 8.26 3.78
CA THR A 66 -61.27 9.07 2.63
C THR A 66 -62.71 8.82 2.24
N ASP A 67 -63.28 9.73 1.46
CA ASP A 67 -64.53 9.51 0.72
C ASP A 67 -64.30 8.69 -0.57
N ALA A 68 -65.38 8.41 -1.31
CA ALA A 68 -65.33 7.69 -2.58
C ALA A 68 -64.52 8.42 -3.69
N LYS A 69 -64.18 9.70 -3.50
CA LYS A 69 -63.35 10.50 -4.42
C LYS A 69 -61.88 10.57 -3.96
N GLY A 70 -61.51 9.88 -2.89
CA GLY A 70 -60.15 9.89 -2.33
C GLY A 70 -59.80 11.14 -1.53
N ARG A 71 -60.80 11.92 -1.10
CA ARG A 71 -60.59 13.10 -0.25
C ARG A 71 -60.62 12.72 1.22
N LEU A 72 -59.74 13.29 2.03
CA LEU A 72 -59.62 13.00 3.46
C LEU A 72 -60.91 13.34 4.22
N THR A 73 -61.48 12.36 4.90
CA THR A 73 -62.63 12.51 5.81
C THR A 73 -62.23 12.38 7.28
N TYR A 74 -61.08 11.77 7.56
CA TYR A 74 -60.46 11.70 8.88
C TYR A 74 -58.95 11.63 8.72
N ILE A 75 -58.24 12.27 9.63
CA ILE A 75 -56.80 12.09 9.84
C ILE A 75 -56.51 12.35 11.31
N THR A 76 -55.63 11.57 11.91
CA THR A 76 -55.22 11.79 13.30
C THR A 76 -54.60 13.19 13.48
N ASP A 77 -55.10 13.95 14.46
CA ASP A 77 -54.73 15.35 14.69
C ASP A 77 -53.25 15.56 15.07
N SER A 78 -52.62 14.58 15.72
CA SER A 78 -51.19 14.64 16.06
C SER A 78 -50.32 14.69 14.81
N VAL A 79 -50.67 13.92 13.77
CA VAL A 79 -49.93 13.89 12.50
C VAL A 79 -50.25 15.08 11.62
N ALA A 80 -51.48 15.58 11.62
CA ALA A 80 -51.80 16.83 10.93
C ALA A 80 -50.94 18.01 11.42
N ARG A 81 -50.79 18.13 12.75
CA ARG A 81 -49.91 19.13 13.39
C ARG A 81 -48.44 18.93 13.02
N LEU A 82 -48.01 17.67 12.96
CA LEU A 82 -46.65 17.29 12.60
C LEU A 82 -46.32 17.64 11.13
N MET A 83 -47.31 17.60 10.25
CA MET A 83 -47.25 18.07 8.86
C MET A 83 -47.44 19.60 8.71
N GLY A 84 -47.36 20.35 9.82
CA GLY A 84 -47.38 21.82 9.80
C GLY A 84 -48.77 22.47 9.59
N ARG A 85 -49.87 21.73 9.76
CA ARG A 85 -51.25 22.26 9.63
C ARG A 85 -52.14 21.90 10.82
N ALA A 86 -53.20 22.69 11.05
CA ALA A 86 -54.28 22.26 11.94
C ALA A 86 -55.13 21.16 11.27
N GLY A 87 -55.55 20.11 11.99
CA GLY A 87 -56.26 18.94 11.44
C GLY A 87 -57.44 19.27 10.51
N GLY A 88 -58.20 20.33 10.82
CA GLY A 88 -59.31 20.79 9.99
C GLY A 88 -58.91 21.32 8.59
N ALA A 89 -57.65 21.71 8.38
CA ALA A 89 -57.17 22.25 7.10
C ALA A 89 -56.77 21.15 6.08
N LEU A 90 -56.65 19.90 6.52
CA LEU A 90 -56.33 18.75 5.66
C LEU A 90 -57.59 17.96 5.24
N LEU A 91 -58.71 18.12 5.96
CA LEU A 91 -59.98 17.49 5.61
C LEU A 91 -60.46 18.04 4.25
N GLY A 92 -60.86 17.14 3.34
CA GLY A 92 -61.29 17.46 1.98
C GLY A 92 -60.17 17.56 0.94
N ALA A 93 -58.89 17.60 1.34
CA ALA A 93 -57.75 17.50 0.43
C ALA A 93 -57.62 16.08 -0.15
N ALA A 94 -57.01 15.92 -1.33
CA ALA A 94 -56.79 14.59 -1.88
C ALA A 94 -55.70 13.88 -1.08
N PHE A 95 -55.92 12.62 -0.73
CA PHE A 95 -54.96 11.85 0.08
C PHE A 95 -53.58 11.73 -0.57
N THR A 96 -53.54 11.73 -1.90
CA THR A 96 -52.30 11.69 -2.68
C THR A 96 -51.44 12.94 -2.55
N ASP A 97 -52.04 14.09 -2.20
CA ASP A 97 -51.33 15.37 -2.09
C ASP A 97 -50.45 15.45 -0.84
N LEU A 98 -50.61 14.49 0.10
CA LEU A 98 -49.76 14.36 1.28
C LEU A 98 -48.36 13.82 0.96
N PHE A 99 -48.16 13.24 -0.23
CA PHE A 99 -46.94 12.51 -0.58
C PHE A 99 -46.35 12.99 -1.91
N LEU A 100 -45.02 13.01 -2.00
CA LEU A 100 -44.36 13.33 -3.25
C LEU A 100 -44.70 12.28 -4.31
N PRO A 101 -44.88 12.69 -5.58
CA PRO A 101 -44.92 11.75 -6.69
C PRO A 101 -43.68 10.86 -6.67
N ALA A 102 -43.85 9.58 -6.99
CA ALA A 102 -42.73 8.66 -7.06
C ALA A 102 -41.82 9.03 -8.25
N ASP A 103 -40.80 9.86 -8.00
CA ASP A 103 -39.79 10.22 -9.00
C ASP A 103 -38.67 9.17 -9.04
N SER A 104 -38.61 8.47 -10.17
CA SER A 104 -37.39 8.08 -10.90
C SER A 104 -36.19 7.49 -10.12
N GLN A 105 -36.39 6.39 -9.37
CA GLN A 105 -35.29 5.50 -8.97
C GLN A 105 -35.61 4.01 -9.15
N GLY A 106 -35.98 3.61 -10.37
CA GLY A 106 -35.79 2.23 -10.85
C GLY A 106 -36.69 1.12 -10.29
N GLU A 107 -37.40 1.31 -9.18
CA GLU A 107 -38.36 0.31 -8.69
C GLU A 107 -39.74 0.50 -9.34
N ARG A 108 -40.21 -0.52 -10.07
CA ARG A 108 -41.58 -0.62 -10.61
C ARG A 108 -42.63 -0.78 -9.50
N GLN A 109 -42.65 0.11 -8.50
CA GLN A 109 -43.70 0.09 -7.48
C GLN A 109 -45.00 0.70 -8.02
N ARG A 110 -46.13 0.11 -7.62
CA ARG A 110 -47.46 0.60 -8.00
C ARG A 110 -47.69 1.96 -7.35
N THR A 111 -47.97 3.00 -8.14
CA THR A 111 -48.22 4.34 -7.61
C THR A 111 -49.51 4.38 -6.79
N LEU A 112 -49.51 5.13 -5.67
CA LEU A 112 -50.69 5.28 -4.81
C LEU A 112 -51.97 5.67 -5.60
N PRO A 113 -51.94 6.60 -6.58
CA PRO A 113 -53.09 6.89 -7.43
C PRO A 113 -53.66 5.67 -8.17
N PHE A 114 -52.80 4.77 -8.67
CA PHE A 114 -53.22 3.55 -9.36
C PHE A 114 -53.93 2.58 -8.41
N LEU A 115 -53.41 2.42 -7.18
CA LEU A 115 -53.98 1.54 -6.17
C LEU A 115 -55.37 2.00 -5.70
N LEU A 116 -55.53 3.32 -5.54
CA LEU A 116 -56.82 3.94 -5.18
C LEU A 116 -57.84 3.80 -6.32
N THR A 117 -57.43 4.00 -7.57
CA THR A 117 -58.30 3.83 -8.75
C THR A 117 -58.79 2.39 -8.90
N ARG A 118 -57.91 1.42 -8.62
CA ARG A 118 -58.21 -0.03 -8.67
C ARG A 118 -58.98 -0.53 -7.45
N GLN A 119 -59.31 0.33 -6.49
CA GLN A 119 -59.97 -0.04 -5.24
C GLN A 119 -59.29 -1.23 -4.53
N SER A 120 -57.96 -1.35 -4.67
CA SER A 120 -57.18 -2.45 -4.14
C SER A 120 -56.70 -2.16 -2.72
N LYS A 121 -56.63 -3.20 -1.88
CA LYS A 121 -55.93 -3.11 -0.59
C LYS A 121 -54.42 -2.98 -0.81
N PHE A 122 -53.75 -2.23 0.05
CA PHE A 122 -52.30 -2.09 0.07
C PHE A 122 -51.79 -2.07 1.51
N HIS A 123 -50.55 -2.52 1.70
CA HIS A 123 -49.94 -2.72 3.01
C HIS A 123 -48.54 -2.12 2.99
N GLU A 124 -48.24 -1.27 3.97
CA GLU A 124 -46.92 -0.67 4.22
C GLU A 124 -46.26 -0.08 2.96
N LEU A 125 -47.03 0.64 2.14
CA LEU A 125 -46.51 1.31 0.95
C LEU A 125 -45.62 2.48 1.40
N PRO A 126 -44.30 2.50 1.08
CA PRO A 126 -43.41 3.56 1.51
C PRO A 126 -43.64 4.82 0.66
N LEU A 127 -43.96 5.93 1.31
CA LEU A 127 -44.23 7.22 0.68
C LEU A 127 -43.51 8.36 1.40
N ARG A 128 -42.88 9.25 0.64
CA ARG A 128 -42.19 10.42 1.19
C ARG A 128 -43.15 11.59 1.34
N SER A 129 -43.04 12.31 2.45
CA SER A 129 -43.85 13.51 2.74
C SER A 129 -43.72 14.56 1.63
N ALA A 130 -44.84 15.16 1.20
CA ALA A 130 -44.87 16.27 0.23
C ALA A 130 -44.64 17.65 0.85
N PHE A 131 -44.51 17.73 2.17
CA PHE A 131 -44.47 19.00 2.87
C PHE A 131 -43.06 19.60 2.89
N GLU A 132 -42.99 20.90 2.63
CA GLU A 132 -41.73 21.64 2.60
C GLU A 132 -41.07 21.62 3.99
N GLY A 133 -39.81 21.15 4.05
CA GLY A 133 -39.07 20.99 5.31
C GLY A 133 -39.34 19.67 6.07
N ASP A 134 -40.21 18.78 5.56
CA ASP A 134 -40.46 17.46 6.15
C ASP A 134 -39.83 16.34 5.31
N ASP A 135 -38.77 15.72 5.83
CA ASP A 135 -38.02 14.64 5.17
C ASP A 135 -38.48 13.23 5.60
N ARG A 136 -39.68 13.11 6.15
CA ARG A 136 -40.17 11.83 6.67
C ARG A 136 -40.62 10.86 5.59
N TRP A 137 -40.42 9.59 5.90
CA TRP A 137 -40.96 8.45 5.16
C TRP A 137 -42.06 7.78 5.96
N TRP A 138 -43.19 7.55 5.30
CA TRP A 138 -44.37 6.91 5.88
C TRP A 138 -44.61 5.55 5.24
N ALA A 139 -44.85 4.52 6.05
CA ALA A 139 -45.42 3.26 5.59
C ALA A 139 -46.94 3.34 5.66
N ILE A 140 -47.60 3.37 4.51
CA ILE A 140 -49.04 3.64 4.39
C ILE A 140 -49.80 2.36 4.02
N SER A 141 -50.77 2.01 4.86
CA SER A 141 -51.65 0.84 4.67
C SER A 141 -53.09 1.31 4.47
N GLY A 142 -53.84 0.65 3.59
CA GLY A 142 -55.20 1.07 3.26
C GLY A 142 -56.08 -0.06 2.75
N ARG A 143 -57.35 -0.04 3.16
CA ARG A 143 -58.38 -0.97 2.73
C ARG A 143 -59.60 -0.21 2.20
N PRO A 144 -60.18 -0.64 1.06
CA PRO A 144 -61.40 -0.04 0.52
C PRO A 144 -62.59 -0.33 1.44
N GLN A 145 -63.55 0.58 1.46
CA GLN A 145 -64.80 0.49 2.21
C GLN A 145 -65.99 0.42 1.26
N PHE A 146 -66.99 -0.36 1.64
CA PHE A 146 -68.24 -0.52 0.89
C PHE A 146 -69.42 -0.37 1.84
N ASP A 147 -70.53 0.18 1.37
CA ASP A 147 -71.79 0.22 2.12
C ASP A 147 -72.51 -1.14 2.10
N GLY A 148 -73.66 -1.23 2.79
CA GLY A 148 -74.48 -2.45 2.84
C GLY A 148 -75.05 -2.91 1.49
N ALA A 149 -74.96 -2.09 0.45
CA ALA A 149 -75.34 -2.42 -0.93
C ALA A 149 -74.12 -2.75 -1.83
N GLY A 150 -72.91 -2.80 -1.26
CA GLY A 150 -71.68 -3.11 -1.99
C GLY A 150 -71.11 -1.94 -2.80
N LYS A 151 -71.59 -0.70 -2.59
CA LYS A 151 -71.06 0.48 -3.27
C LYS A 151 -69.84 1.02 -2.52
N PHE A 152 -68.79 1.35 -3.27
CA PHE A 152 -67.55 1.91 -2.71
C PHE A 152 -67.79 3.27 -2.03
N THR A 153 -67.37 3.38 -0.77
CA THR A 153 -67.57 4.58 0.08
C THR A 153 -66.28 5.32 0.43
N GLY A 154 -65.11 4.74 0.12
CA GLY A 154 -63.80 5.34 0.34
C GLY A 154 -62.76 4.35 0.89
N TYR A 155 -61.72 4.85 1.54
CA TYR A 155 -60.69 4.02 2.19
C TYR A 155 -60.61 4.30 3.69
N ARG A 156 -60.15 3.30 4.45
CA ARG A 156 -59.58 3.48 5.78
C ARG A 156 -58.21 2.84 5.86
N GLY A 157 -57.33 3.46 6.62
CA GLY A 157 -55.96 3.03 6.68
C GLY A 157 -55.21 3.56 7.89
N SER A 158 -53.95 3.18 7.95
CA SER A 158 -53.00 3.66 8.93
C SER A 158 -51.69 4.08 8.25
N GLY A 159 -50.91 4.89 8.95
CA GLY A 159 -49.56 5.24 8.59
C GLY A 159 -48.61 5.12 9.78
N THR A 160 -47.37 4.72 9.52
CA THR A 160 -46.31 4.59 10.52
C THR A 160 -45.07 5.34 10.04
N ASP A 161 -44.41 6.09 10.92
CA ASP A 161 -43.15 6.76 10.60
C ASP A 161 -42.03 5.72 10.51
N ILE A 162 -41.48 5.51 9.31
CA ILE A 162 -40.38 4.57 9.05
C ILE A 162 -39.05 5.30 8.86
N THR A 163 -38.98 6.61 9.13
CA THR A 163 -37.80 7.43 8.85
C THR A 163 -36.56 6.92 9.59
N ALA A 164 -36.69 6.62 10.90
CA ALA A 164 -35.57 6.12 11.71
C ALA A 164 -35.11 4.71 11.26
N GLN A 165 -36.06 3.83 10.94
CA GLN A 165 -35.75 2.48 10.44
C GLN A 165 -35.05 2.54 9.09
N ARG A 166 -35.54 3.41 8.19
CA ARG A 166 -34.98 3.55 6.85
C ARG A 166 -33.58 4.19 6.88
N ARG A 167 -33.39 5.25 7.67
CA ARG A 167 -32.05 5.84 7.91
C ARG A 167 -31.10 4.82 8.54
N SER A 168 -31.55 4.05 9.54
CA SER A 168 -30.74 2.99 10.14
C SER A 168 -30.40 1.88 9.15
N ALA A 169 -31.30 1.49 8.26
CA ALA A 169 -31.06 0.48 7.23
C ALA A 169 -30.10 0.99 6.14
N GLU A 170 -30.25 2.26 5.74
CA GLU A 170 -29.34 2.94 4.80
C GLU A 170 -27.94 3.09 5.41
N ASP A 171 -27.84 3.49 6.67
CA ASP A 171 -26.57 3.58 7.41
C ASP A 171 -25.92 2.21 7.60
N ALA A 172 -26.71 1.18 7.97
CA ALA A 172 -26.21 -0.18 8.10
C ALA A 172 -25.70 -0.74 6.75
N SER A 173 -26.43 -0.46 5.66
CA SER A 173 -26.01 -0.85 4.31
C SER A 173 -24.74 -0.11 3.89
N ARG A 174 -24.61 1.18 4.24
CA ARG A 174 -23.40 1.97 3.97
C ARG A 174 -22.20 1.46 4.75
N LEU A 175 -22.34 1.20 6.05
CA LEU A 175 -21.26 0.67 6.90
C LEU A 175 -20.83 -0.75 6.48
N ALA A 176 -21.73 -1.54 5.91
CA ALA A 176 -21.40 -2.85 5.37
C ALA A 176 -20.47 -2.79 4.14
N LEU A 177 -20.48 -1.68 3.39
CA LEU A 177 -19.81 -1.56 2.08
C LEU A 177 -18.69 -0.50 2.03
N TYR A 178 -18.68 0.45 2.97
CA TYR A 178 -17.75 1.58 2.95
C TYR A 178 -17.04 1.75 4.29
N ASP A 179 -15.79 2.24 4.23
CA ASP A 179 -15.00 2.64 5.39
C ASP A 179 -15.60 3.92 6.01
N SER A 180 -15.86 3.91 7.31
CA SER A 180 -16.53 5.01 8.01
C SER A 180 -15.69 6.27 8.11
N LEU A 181 -14.35 6.15 8.06
CA LEU A 181 -13.43 7.27 8.18
C LEU A 181 -13.22 8.00 6.84
N THR A 182 -12.86 7.26 5.79
CA THR A 182 -12.49 7.80 4.49
C THR A 182 -13.66 7.86 3.50
N GLY A 183 -14.73 7.10 3.76
CA GLY A 183 -15.87 6.96 2.85
C GLY A 183 -15.56 6.19 1.57
N LEU A 184 -14.37 5.59 1.45
CA LEU A 184 -13.99 4.67 0.37
C LEU A 184 -14.65 3.30 0.54
N ALA A 185 -14.56 2.44 -0.47
CA ALA A 185 -14.98 1.05 -0.31
C ALA A 185 -14.18 0.38 0.83
N ASN A 186 -14.84 -0.50 1.59
CA ASN A 186 -14.14 -1.32 2.58
C ASN A 186 -13.60 -2.61 1.95
N ARG A 187 -12.83 -3.39 2.73
CA ARG A 187 -12.28 -4.69 2.33
C ARG A 187 -13.34 -5.64 1.73
N PHE A 188 -14.51 -5.74 2.35
CA PHE A 188 -15.57 -6.64 1.88
C PHE A 188 -16.09 -6.26 0.50
N ASN A 189 -16.37 -4.97 0.28
CA ASN A 189 -16.92 -4.48 -0.97
C ASN A 189 -15.91 -4.59 -2.12
N ILE A 190 -14.65 -4.23 -1.88
CA ILE A 190 -13.61 -4.27 -2.91
C ILE A 190 -13.27 -5.71 -3.32
N SER A 191 -13.22 -6.67 -2.37
CA SER A 191 -13.00 -8.09 -2.68
C SER A 191 -14.13 -8.64 -3.55
N LYS A 192 -15.39 -8.38 -3.19
CA LYS A 192 -16.55 -8.80 -4.00
C LYS A 192 -16.52 -8.19 -5.41
N LYS A 193 -16.11 -6.93 -5.54
CA LYS A 193 -15.97 -6.26 -6.84
C LYS A 193 -14.83 -6.87 -7.67
N LEU A 194 -13.70 -7.20 -7.04
CA LEU A 194 -12.58 -7.88 -7.69
C LEU A 194 -13.01 -9.25 -8.22
N ASP A 195 -13.66 -10.07 -7.40
CA ASP A 195 -14.16 -11.40 -7.79
C ASP A 195 -15.09 -11.33 -9.01
N ALA A 196 -16.06 -10.42 -8.97
CA ALA A 196 -17.00 -10.21 -10.06
C ALA A 196 -16.30 -9.73 -11.34
N THR A 197 -15.32 -8.83 -11.21
CA THR A 197 -14.55 -8.29 -12.34
C THR A 197 -13.69 -9.38 -12.98
N LEU A 198 -12.94 -10.14 -12.18
CA LEU A 198 -12.09 -11.23 -12.67
C LEU A 198 -12.92 -12.33 -13.34
N ALA A 199 -14.06 -12.72 -12.77
CA ALA A 199 -14.94 -13.71 -13.36
C ALA A 199 -15.49 -13.26 -14.73
N ALA A 200 -15.90 -12.00 -14.86
CA ALA A 200 -16.36 -11.44 -16.12
C ALA A 200 -15.24 -11.31 -17.17
N PHE A 201 -14.04 -10.92 -16.73
CA PHE A 201 -12.92 -10.61 -17.62
C PHE A 201 -12.20 -11.88 -18.09
N ALA A 202 -12.16 -12.94 -17.28
CA ALA A 202 -11.65 -14.25 -17.67
C ALA A 202 -12.40 -14.81 -18.89
N GLN A 203 -13.73 -14.64 -18.96
CA GLN A 203 -14.54 -15.06 -20.12
C GLN A 203 -14.24 -14.23 -21.37
N GLN A 204 -13.88 -12.96 -21.21
CA GLN A 204 -13.59 -12.02 -22.29
C GLN A 204 -12.09 -11.99 -22.66
N GLN A 205 -11.25 -12.79 -22.00
CA GLN A 205 -9.78 -12.75 -22.11
C GLN A 205 -9.19 -11.35 -21.86
N ARG A 206 -9.81 -10.58 -20.94
CA ARG A 206 -9.36 -9.24 -20.54
C ARG A 206 -8.53 -9.30 -19.26
N SER A 207 -7.72 -8.28 -19.06
CA SER A 207 -6.82 -8.16 -17.91
C SER A 207 -7.37 -7.23 -16.84
N CYS A 208 -6.93 -7.44 -15.60
CA CYS A 208 -7.26 -6.59 -14.47
C CYS A 208 -6.04 -6.46 -13.58
N ALA A 209 -5.58 -5.23 -13.35
CA ALA A 209 -4.51 -4.96 -12.42
C ALA A 209 -5.06 -4.57 -11.04
N ILE A 210 -4.29 -4.84 -10.00
CA ILE A 210 -4.50 -4.27 -8.67
C ILE A 210 -3.22 -3.61 -8.19
N MET A 211 -3.39 -2.55 -7.40
CA MET A 211 -2.32 -1.94 -6.63
C MET A 211 -2.65 -2.04 -5.15
N LEU A 212 -1.75 -2.60 -4.35
CA LEU A 212 -1.79 -2.52 -2.89
C LEU A 212 -0.84 -1.44 -2.44
N LEU A 213 -1.26 -0.63 -1.48
CA LEU A 213 -0.53 0.52 -1.00
C LEU A 213 -0.45 0.50 0.51
N ASP A 214 0.70 0.91 1.03
CA ASP A 214 0.96 1.08 2.46
C ASP A 214 1.64 2.43 2.69
N LEU A 215 1.20 3.14 3.72
CA LEU A 215 1.73 4.47 4.05
C LEU A 215 2.99 4.34 4.91
N ASP A 216 4.14 4.66 4.33
CA ASP A 216 5.41 4.59 5.04
C ASP A 216 5.42 5.59 6.21
N ARG A 217 5.82 5.12 7.39
CA ARG A 217 5.94 5.91 8.63
C ARG A 217 4.61 6.47 9.17
N PHE A 218 3.45 5.96 8.73
CA PHE A 218 2.15 6.38 9.29
C PHE A 218 2.06 6.17 10.81
N LYS A 219 2.60 5.06 11.32
CA LYS A 219 2.68 4.81 12.76
C LYS A 219 3.40 5.93 13.53
N GLN A 220 4.51 6.44 12.99
CA GLN A 220 5.26 7.54 13.61
C GLN A 220 4.40 8.82 13.73
N VAL A 221 3.52 9.06 12.75
CA VAL A 221 2.57 10.20 12.81
C VAL A 221 1.58 10.00 13.95
N ASN A 222 1.00 8.81 14.12
CA ASN A 222 0.11 8.52 15.24
C ASN A 222 0.82 8.66 16.60
N ASP A 223 2.05 8.15 16.69
CA ASP A 223 2.82 8.18 17.93
C ASP A 223 3.23 9.62 18.31
N THR A 224 3.46 10.50 17.31
CA THR A 224 3.94 11.88 17.54
C THR A 224 2.80 12.90 17.66
N LEU A 225 1.76 12.79 16.83
CA LEU A 225 0.68 13.79 16.71
C LEU A 225 -0.67 13.28 17.22
N GLY A 226 -0.77 12.00 17.58
CA GLY A 226 -1.98 11.36 18.09
C GLY A 226 -2.91 10.83 16.99
N HIS A 227 -3.82 9.94 17.40
CA HIS A 227 -4.79 9.30 16.51
C HIS A 227 -5.71 10.26 15.73
N PRO A 228 -6.20 11.39 16.29
CA PRO A 228 -7.02 12.34 15.52
C PRO A 228 -6.28 12.92 14.30
N ALA A 229 -4.98 13.18 14.45
CA ALA A 229 -4.13 13.63 13.35
C ALA A 229 -3.94 12.51 12.30
N GLY A 230 -3.71 11.27 12.75
CA GLY A 230 -3.68 10.11 11.84
C GLY A 230 -4.99 9.93 11.04
N ASP A 231 -6.13 10.11 11.69
CA ASP A 231 -7.45 10.01 11.06
C ASP A 231 -7.67 11.10 10.00
N ALA A 232 -7.27 12.33 10.30
CA ALA A 232 -7.31 13.44 9.36
C ALA A 232 -6.34 13.23 8.18
N LEU A 233 -5.16 12.66 8.43
CA LEU A 233 -4.20 12.29 7.40
C LEU A 233 -4.77 11.24 6.45
N LEU A 234 -5.40 10.19 6.97
CA LEU A 234 -6.02 9.12 6.16
C LEU A 234 -7.14 9.65 5.25
N LYS A 235 -7.92 10.64 5.70
CA LYS A 235 -8.90 11.33 4.85
C LYS A 235 -8.23 12.08 3.69
N GLN A 236 -7.16 12.82 3.97
CA GLN A 236 -6.42 13.54 2.92
C GLN A 236 -5.74 12.58 1.93
N VAL A 237 -5.24 11.44 2.41
CA VAL A 237 -4.69 10.36 1.56
C VAL A 237 -5.77 9.84 0.62
N ALA A 238 -6.95 9.50 1.14
CA ALA A 238 -8.08 9.07 0.33
C ALA A 238 -8.44 10.09 -0.75
N GLU A 239 -8.50 11.38 -0.40
CA GLU A 239 -8.76 12.45 -1.37
C GLU A 239 -7.70 12.56 -2.47
N ARG A 240 -6.40 12.42 -2.11
CA ARG A 240 -5.31 12.45 -3.09
C ARG A 240 -5.35 11.24 -4.03
N LEU A 241 -5.64 10.05 -3.52
CA LEU A 241 -5.82 8.85 -4.32
C LEU A 241 -6.99 9.02 -5.32
N LEU A 242 -8.11 9.56 -4.86
CA LEU A 242 -9.28 9.81 -5.71
C LEU A 242 -8.99 10.81 -6.84
N LYS A 243 -8.15 11.82 -6.60
CA LYS A 243 -7.76 12.79 -7.65
C LYS A 243 -6.96 12.14 -8.78
N ILE A 244 -6.19 11.10 -8.49
CA ILE A 244 -5.36 10.40 -9.48
C ILE A 244 -6.16 9.32 -10.19
N VAL A 245 -6.87 8.48 -9.43
CA VAL A 245 -7.63 7.33 -9.99
C VAL A 245 -8.93 7.78 -10.67
N GLY A 246 -9.53 8.87 -10.19
CA GLY A 246 -10.76 9.46 -10.73
C GLY A 246 -12.05 8.74 -10.30
N ASP A 247 -12.05 7.40 -10.25
CA ASP A 247 -13.21 6.61 -9.85
C ASP A 247 -13.14 6.18 -8.37
N LYS A 248 -14.10 6.67 -7.58
CA LYS A 248 -14.22 6.34 -6.15
C LYS A 248 -14.50 4.88 -5.89
N GLU A 249 -15.18 4.20 -6.81
CA GLU A 249 -15.49 2.79 -6.62
C GLU A 249 -14.31 1.85 -6.93
N MET A 250 -13.19 2.39 -7.40
CA MET A 250 -11.98 1.62 -7.69
C MET A 250 -10.96 1.70 -6.56
N VAL A 251 -11.15 2.60 -5.59
CA VAL A 251 -10.25 2.81 -4.46
C VAL A 251 -10.92 2.34 -3.16
N SER A 252 -10.19 1.57 -2.38
CA SER A 252 -10.65 1.06 -1.08
C SER A 252 -9.60 1.28 0.01
N ARG A 253 -10.08 1.28 1.25
CA ARG A 253 -9.23 1.16 2.43
C ARG A 253 -9.45 -0.21 3.06
N LEU A 254 -8.38 -0.98 3.19
CA LEU A 254 -8.44 -2.35 3.69
C LEU A 254 -8.43 -2.41 5.22
N GLY A 255 -7.88 -1.38 5.86
CA GLY A 255 -7.73 -1.24 7.30
C GLY A 255 -6.42 -0.52 7.63
N GLY A 256 -6.30 0.12 8.79
CA GLY A 256 -5.06 0.82 9.18
C GLY A 256 -4.62 1.86 8.15
N ASP A 257 -3.41 1.71 7.65
CA ASP A 257 -2.73 2.46 6.59
C ASP A 257 -2.74 1.77 5.21
N GLU A 258 -3.49 0.68 5.05
CA GLU A 258 -3.52 -0.10 3.81
C GLU A 258 -4.66 0.35 2.88
N PHE A 259 -4.31 0.57 1.61
CA PHE A 259 -5.25 0.90 0.53
C PHE A 259 -5.12 -0.08 -0.63
N GLN A 260 -6.20 -0.25 -1.39
CA GLN A 260 -6.20 -1.06 -2.61
C GLN A 260 -6.89 -0.31 -3.75
N ILE A 261 -6.32 -0.43 -4.95
CA ILE A 261 -6.89 0.09 -6.19
C ILE A 261 -7.14 -1.07 -7.16
N ILE A 262 -8.32 -1.13 -7.77
CA ILE A 262 -8.63 -2.04 -8.88
C ILE A 262 -8.58 -1.25 -10.19
N LEU A 263 -7.87 -1.78 -11.18
CA LEU A 263 -7.68 -1.17 -12.49
C LEU A 263 -8.13 -2.15 -13.59
N PRO A 264 -9.42 -2.14 -13.95
CA PRO A 264 -9.94 -3.01 -15.00
C PRO A 264 -9.36 -2.64 -16.36
N ASP A 265 -9.00 -3.65 -17.16
CA ASP A 265 -8.59 -3.52 -18.56
C ASP A 265 -7.28 -2.77 -18.76
N ILE A 266 -6.39 -2.84 -17.76
CA ILE A 266 -5.05 -2.27 -17.80
C ILE A 266 -4.02 -3.36 -17.48
N GLU A 267 -3.16 -3.66 -18.45
CA GLU A 267 -2.00 -4.56 -18.30
C GLU A 267 -0.66 -3.92 -18.70
N ASP A 268 -0.70 -2.71 -19.25
CA ASP A 268 0.49 -1.98 -19.67
C ASP A 268 1.32 -1.58 -18.43
N ARG A 269 2.43 -2.28 -18.22
CA ARG A 269 3.33 -2.04 -17.08
C ARG A 269 3.96 -0.65 -17.12
N GLY A 270 4.09 -0.03 -18.29
CA GLY A 270 4.53 1.37 -18.39
C GLY A 270 3.50 2.31 -17.76
N LYS A 271 2.23 2.21 -18.16
CA LYS A 271 1.15 3.04 -17.61
C LYS A 271 0.91 2.78 -16.12
N LEU A 272 0.96 1.52 -15.70
CA LEU A 272 0.80 1.15 -14.30
C LEU A 272 1.96 1.68 -13.46
N GLY A 273 3.20 1.62 -13.98
CA GLY A 273 4.37 2.19 -13.32
C GLY A 273 4.29 3.70 -13.18
N GLU A 274 3.92 4.42 -14.26
CA GLU A 274 3.69 5.87 -14.24
C GLU A 274 2.63 6.26 -13.19
N MET A 275 1.48 5.58 -13.19
CA MET A 275 0.43 5.81 -12.20
C MET A 275 0.90 5.55 -10.77
N ALA A 276 1.66 4.48 -10.53
CA ALA A 276 2.22 4.18 -9.21
C ALA A 276 3.22 5.26 -8.77
N THR A 277 4.08 5.74 -9.67
CA THR A 277 4.99 6.86 -9.41
C THR A 277 4.22 8.15 -9.07
N ASP A 278 3.17 8.47 -9.81
CA ASP A 278 2.33 9.65 -9.55
C ASP A 278 1.63 9.56 -8.19
N ILE A 279 1.13 8.37 -7.82
CA ILE A 279 0.55 8.12 -6.50
C ILE A 279 1.60 8.34 -5.41
N ILE A 280 2.78 7.73 -5.52
CA ILE A 280 3.84 7.86 -4.52
C ILE A 280 4.27 9.33 -4.39
N ALA A 281 4.48 10.03 -5.51
CA ALA A 281 4.86 11.44 -5.51
C ALA A 281 3.78 12.33 -4.85
N SER A 282 2.51 12.11 -5.18
CA SER A 282 1.38 12.84 -4.60
C SER A 282 1.20 12.57 -3.12
N LEU A 283 1.30 11.31 -2.70
CA LEU A 283 1.18 10.93 -1.29
C LEU A 283 2.39 11.39 -0.47
N SER A 284 3.56 11.54 -1.08
CA SER A 284 4.78 12.03 -0.42
C SER A 284 4.81 13.55 -0.25
N GLN A 285 3.84 14.28 -0.80
CA GLN A 285 3.74 15.72 -0.55
C GLN A 285 3.33 15.99 0.91
N PRO A 286 3.81 17.09 1.53
CA PRO A 286 3.47 17.42 2.91
C PRO A 286 1.97 17.52 3.16
N TYR A 287 1.55 17.11 4.36
CA TYR A 287 0.18 17.26 4.84
C TYR A 287 0.14 18.34 5.92
N SER A 288 -0.94 19.11 5.92
CA SER A 288 -1.27 20.00 7.03
C SER A 288 -2.40 19.36 7.82
N VAL A 289 -2.10 18.97 9.06
CA VAL A 289 -3.01 18.26 9.93
C VAL A 289 -3.01 18.96 11.28
N GLU A 290 -4.17 19.50 11.68
CA GLU A 290 -4.34 20.19 12.96
C GLU A 290 -3.31 21.32 13.23
N GLY A 291 -2.85 21.99 12.17
CA GLY A 291 -1.83 23.06 12.26
C GLY A 291 -0.38 22.60 12.28
N SER A 292 -0.15 21.29 12.36
CA SER A 292 1.18 20.65 12.24
C SER A 292 1.44 20.18 10.81
N ARG A 293 2.70 20.16 10.40
CA ARG A 293 3.13 19.63 9.10
C ARG A 293 3.70 18.24 9.31
N CYS A 294 3.16 17.24 8.61
CA CYS A 294 3.71 15.89 8.57
C CYS A 294 3.97 15.42 7.15
N ILE A 295 4.87 14.46 7.00
CA ILE A 295 5.24 13.86 5.72
C ILE A 295 5.23 12.35 5.92
N ILE A 296 4.57 11.65 5.01
CA ILE A 296 4.57 10.19 4.92
C ILE A 296 5.08 9.79 3.54
N GLY A 297 5.61 8.57 3.41
CA GLY A 297 5.85 7.96 2.11
C GLY A 297 4.70 7.05 1.71
N ALA A 298 4.83 6.41 0.55
CA ALA A 298 3.98 5.30 0.18
C ALA A 298 4.80 4.24 -0.55
N SER A 299 4.56 2.97 -0.21
CA SER A 299 5.06 1.82 -0.94
C SER A 299 3.91 1.18 -1.70
N VAL A 300 4.15 0.70 -2.92
CA VAL A 300 3.09 0.16 -3.80
C VAL A 300 3.48 -1.21 -4.37
N GLY A 301 2.62 -2.21 -4.22
CA GLY A 301 2.75 -3.51 -4.88
C GLY A 301 1.74 -3.67 -6.00
N VAL A 302 2.18 -4.12 -7.19
CA VAL A 302 1.33 -4.22 -8.38
C VAL A 302 1.28 -5.66 -8.90
N ALA A 303 0.07 -6.20 -9.10
CA ALA A 303 -0.15 -7.50 -9.73
C ALA A 303 -1.24 -7.41 -10.80
N ILE A 304 -1.10 -8.19 -11.87
CA ILE A 304 -1.93 -8.12 -13.08
C ILE A 304 -2.47 -9.51 -13.42
N ALA A 305 -3.78 -9.69 -13.35
CA ALA A 305 -4.45 -10.87 -13.86
C ALA A 305 -4.58 -10.82 -15.39
N PRO A 306 -4.43 -11.95 -16.11
CA PRO A 306 -4.26 -13.32 -15.60
C PRO A 306 -2.80 -13.72 -15.33
N PHE A 307 -1.83 -12.83 -15.56
CA PHE A 307 -0.41 -13.15 -15.56
C PHE A 307 0.15 -13.49 -14.17
N ASP A 308 -0.28 -12.72 -13.16
CA ASP A 308 0.21 -12.80 -11.78
C ASP A 308 -0.78 -13.55 -10.87
N GLY A 309 -1.79 -14.21 -11.45
CA GLY A 309 -2.88 -14.86 -10.73
C GLY A 309 -4.18 -14.79 -11.51
N GLN A 310 -5.00 -15.85 -11.41
CA GLN A 310 -6.32 -15.91 -12.04
C GLN A 310 -7.46 -15.65 -11.06
N GLY A 311 -7.26 -15.98 -9.77
CA GLY A 311 -8.19 -15.69 -8.69
C GLY A 311 -7.81 -14.42 -7.92
N SER A 312 -8.78 -13.84 -7.23
CA SER A 312 -8.60 -12.65 -6.37
C SER A 312 -7.59 -12.91 -5.25
N ASP A 313 -7.69 -14.05 -4.56
CA ASP A 313 -6.79 -14.42 -3.46
C ASP A 313 -5.33 -14.50 -3.92
N ASP A 314 -5.07 -15.15 -5.05
CA ASP A 314 -3.71 -15.24 -5.63
C ASP A 314 -3.20 -13.85 -6.02
N LEU A 315 -4.05 -13.03 -6.65
CA LEU A 315 -3.67 -11.71 -7.11
C LEU A 315 -3.34 -10.77 -5.94
N VAL A 316 -4.17 -10.77 -4.89
CA VAL A 316 -3.95 -9.99 -3.66
C VAL A 316 -2.69 -10.45 -2.95
N ARG A 317 -2.49 -11.77 -2.77
CA ARG A 317 -1.26 -12.31 -2.18
C ARG A 317 -0.02 -11.89 -2.95
N ASN A 318 -0.07 -11.95 -4.28
CA ASN A 318 1.09 -11.64 -5.13
C ASN A 318 1.36 -10.13 -5.20
N ALA A 319 0.32 -9.29 -5.16
CA ALA A 319 0.49 -7.85 -4.97
C ALA A 319 1.11 -7.51 -3.60
N ASP A 320 0.76 -8.27 -2.55
CA ASP A 320 1.32 -8.06 -1.20
C ASP A 320 2.81 -8.42 -1.16
N LEU A 321 3.22 -9.51 -1.80
CA LEU A 321 4.63 -9.85 -1.98
C LEU A 321 5.40 -8.75 -2.71
N ALA A 322 4.79 -8.14 -3.73
CA ALA A 322 5.38 -7.01 -4.44
C ALA A 322 5.47 -5.75 -3.55
N LEU A 323 4.43 -5.47 -2.76
CA LEU A 323 4.42 -4.37 -1.79
C LEU A 323 5.51 -4.56 -0.74
N TYR A 324 5.67 -5.77 -0.23
CA TYR A 324 6.72 -6.13 0.71
C TYR A 324 8.12 -5.92 0.10
N ALA A 325 8.33 -6.34 -1.15
CA ALA A 325 9.59 -6.09 -1.86
C ALA A 325 9.89 -4.58 -2.03
N ALA A 326 8.85 -3.78 -2.33
CA ALA A 326 8.98 -2.32 -2.41
C ALA A 326 9.42 -1.71 -1.06
N LYS A 327 8.86 -2.19 0.06
CA LYS A 327 9.26 -1.77 1.41
C LYS A 327 10.71 -2.18 1.72
N GLY A 328 11.06 -3.44 1.46
CA GLY A 328 12.35 -4.02 1.78
C GLY A 328 13.54 -3.40 1.03
N ASN A 329 13.30 -2.78 -0.13
CA ASN A 329 14.33 -2.15 -0.95
C ASN A 329 14.45 -0.63 -0.76
N GLY A 330 13.85 -0.07 0.30
CA GLY A 330 14.06 1.33 0.70
C GLY A 330 12.80 2.18 0.80
N ARG A 331 11.59 1.58 0.66
CA ARG A 331 10.29 2.27 0.72
C ARG A 331 10.15 3.37 -0.35
N GLY A 332 9.03 4.09 -0.37
CA GLY A 332 8.81 5.22 -1.29
C GLY A 332 8.89 4.85 -2.78
N ARG A 333 8.55 3.60 -3.13
CA ARG A 333 8.66 3.04 -4.48
C ARG A 333 7.53 2.06 -4.74
N PHE A 334 7.34 1.71 -6.01
CA PHE A 334 6.46 0.62 -6.39
C PHE A 334 7.28 -0.63 -6.74
N SER A 335 6.65 -1.80 -6.78
CA SER A 335 7.22 -3.01 -7.38
C SER A 335 6.12 -3.77 -8.11
N PHE A 336 6.42 -4.27 -9.31
CA PHE A 336 5.59 -5.29 -9.93
C PHE A 336 5.86 -6.64 -9.29
N TYR A 337 4.85 -7.51 -9.25
CA TYR A 337 5.05 -8.91 -8.92
C TYR A 337 5.89 -9.62 -9.98
N SER A 338 6.79 -10.49 -9.52
CA SER A 338 7.46 -11.54 -10.28
C SER A 338 7.57 -12.79 -9.42
N SER A 339 7.64 -13.98 -10.02
CA SER A 339 7.85 -15.21 -9.24
C SER A 339 9.15 -15.20 -8.44
N ASP A 340 10.17 -14.49 -8.92
CA ASP A 340 11.44 -14.30 -8.22
C ASP A 340 11.25 -13.63 -6.84
N LEU A 341 10.20 -12.81 -6.65
CA LEU A 341 9.91 -12.18 -5.36
C LEU A 341 9.48 -13.17 -4.28
N HIS A 342 8.77 -14.24 -4.65
CA HIS A 342 8.38 -15.27 -3.68
C HIS A 342 9.62 -15.94 -3.11
N GLN A 343 10.56 -16.33 -3.99
CA GLN A 343 11.83 -16.91 -3.59
C GLN A 343 12.68 -15.91 -2.79
N ALA A 344 12.70 -14.64 -3.19
CA ALA A 344 13.42 -13.60 -2.47
C ALA A 344 12.87 -13.36 -1.06
N ALA A 345 11.56 -13.48 -0.85
CA ALA A 345 10.94 -13.37 0.48
C ALA A 345 11.31 -14.55 1.38
N GLU A 346 11.30 -15.78 0.86
CA GLU A 346 11.78 -16.96 1.59
C GLU A 346 13.28 -16.87 1.90
N ASP A 347 14.08 -16.44 0.92
CA ASP A 347 15.52 -16.20 1.09
C ASP A 347 15.79 -15.14 2.15
N ARG A 348 15.03 -14.03 2.15
CA ARG A 348 15.15 -12.98 3.17
C ARG A 348 14.87 -13.53 4.56
N ARG A 349 13.84 -14.36 4.72
CA ARG A 349 13.51 -15.00 6.00
C ARG A 349 14.62 -15.93 6.46
N MET A 350 15.16 -16.76 5.57
CA MET A 350 16.31 -17.62 5.89
C MET A 350 17.52 -16.79 6.30
N LEU A 351 17.82 -15.71 5.58
CA LEU A 351 18.90 -14.79 5.92
C LEU A 351 18.68 -14.11 7.27
N GLU A 352 17.45 -13.77 7.65
CA GLU A 352 17.16 -13.24 8.99
C GLU A 352 17.52 -14.26 10.08
N GLU A 353 17.10 -15.51 9.92
CA GLU A 353 17.40 -16.59 10.86
C GLU A 353 18.92 -16.83 10.96
N ASP A 354 19.62 -16.90 9.82
CA ASP A 354 21.07 -17.08 9.78
C ASP A 354 21.84 -15.89 10.38
N LEU A 355 21.36 -14.66 10.15
CA LEU A 355 22.00 -13.44 10.66
C LEU A 355 22.02 -13.38 12.20
N ARG A 356 21.04 -14.00 12.87
CA ARG A 356 21.01 -14.10 14.34
C ARG A 356 22.21 -14.85 14.91
N ASP A 357 22.69 -15.85 14.18
CA ASP A 357 23.81 -16.69 14.56
C ASP A 357 25.14 -16.28 13.90
N ALA A 358 25.10 -15.45 12.84
CA ALA A 358 26.27 -15.11 12.03
C ALA A 358 27.45 -14.55 12.85
N LEU A 359 27.16 -13.69 13.84
CA LEU A 359 28.19 -13.17 14.77
C LEU A 359 28.85 -14.30 15.57
N ALA A 360 28.06 -15.20 16.16
CA ALA A 360 28.56 -16.31 16.96
C ALA A 360 29.32 -17.35 16.12
N ARG A 361 28.96 -17.48 14.84
CA ARG A 361 29.60 -18.39 13.87
C ARG A 361 30.88 -17.82 13.23
N GLY A 362 31.25 -16.57 13.53
CA GLY A 362 32.42 -15.90 12.96
C GLY A 362 32.29 -15.57 11.47
N GLU A 363 31.06 -15.37 10.98
CA GLU A 363 30.78 -15.10 9.57
C GLU A 363 30.79 -13.60 9.23
N ILE A 364 30.83 -12.75 10.26
CA ILE A 364 30.88 -11.30 10.16
C ILE A 364 32.32 -10.82 10.35
N ALA A 365 32.78 -9.95 9.47
CA ALA A 365 34.11 -9.34 9.52
C ALA A 365 34.03 -7.85 9.14
N LEU A 366 35.07 -7.09 9.50
CA LEU A 366 35.25 -5.71 9.04
C LEU A 366 36.28 -5.66 7.92
N CYS A 367 35.95 -4.90 6.87
CA CYS A 367 36.91 -4.38 5.91
C CYS A 367 37.01 -2.87 6.08
N TYR A 368 38.15 -2.32 5.71
CA TYR A 368 38.47 -0.92 5.90
C TYR A 368 38.70 -0.26 4.54
N GLN A 369 37.94 0.80 4.24
CA GLN A 369 38.14 1.56 3.01
C GLN A 369 38.89 2.87 3.28
N PRO A 370 39.98 3.16 2.57
CA PRO A 370 40.76 4.38 2.77
C PRO A 370 40.00 5.65 2.41
N VAL A 371 40.11 6.65 3.29
CA VAL A 371 39.73 8.04 3.05
C VAL A 371 41.00 8.85 2.84
N VAL A 372 41.12 9.43 1.64
CA VAL A 372 42.38 10.01 1.15
C VAL A 372 42.27 11.52 1.04
N HIS A 373 43.26 12.24 1.57
CA HIS A 373 43.32 13.69 1.41
C HIS A 373 43.57 14.07 -0.05
N SER A 374 42.70 14.91 -0.61
CA SER A 374 42.57 15.12 -2.06
C SER A 374 43.85 15.68 -2.70
N LYS A 375 44.61 16.51 -1.97
CA LYS A 375 45.83 17.17 -2.47
C LYS A 375 47.09 16.33 -2.29
N SER A 376 47.24 15.64 -1.16
CA SER A 376 48.49 14.93 -0.80
C SER A 376 48.48 13.45 -1.16
N ASN A 377 47.30 12.88 -1.46
CA ASN A 377 47.10 11.43 -1.62
C ASN A 377 47.43 10.59 -0.37
N MET A 378 47.55 11.24 0.78
CA MET A 378 47.80 10.59 2.05
C MET A 378 46.48 10.09 2.64
N VAL A 379 46.47 8.85 3.13
CA VAL A 379 45.33 8.31 3.87
C VAL A 379 45.27 8.99 5.25
N THR A 380 44.13 9.61 5.56
CA THR A 380 43.91 10.32 6.84
C THR A 380 43.00 9.53 7.78
N GLY A 381 42.23 8.58 7.25
CA GLY A 381 41.40 7.65 8.00
C GLY A 381 40.88 6.55 7.11
N VAL A 382 40.10 5.64 7.71
CA VAL A 382 39.41 4.58 6.99
C VAL A 382 37.97 4.44 7.46
N GLU A 383 37.09 4.03 6.58
CA GLU A 383 35.72 3.66 6.92
C GLU A 383 35.63 2.15 7.21
N ALA A 384 35.06 1.81 8.35
CA ALA A 384 34.80 0.43 8.76
C ALA A 384 33.51 -0.07 8.10
N LEU A 385 33.66 -1.03 7.21
CA LEU A 385 32.60 -1.59 6.39
C LEU A 385 32.38 -3.06 6.77
N ILE A 386 31.22 -3.33 7.35
CA ILE A 386 30.82 -4.69 7.73
C ILE A 386 30.66 -5.59 6.50
N ARG A 387 31.10 -6.84 6.61
CA ARG A 387 30.99 -7.88 5.59
C ARG A 387 30.43 -9.14 6.20
N TRP A 388 29.53 -9.80 5.49
CA TRP A 388 29.01 -11.11 5.87
C TRP A 388 29.41 -12.13 4.82
N THR A 389 30.16 -13.15 5.24
CA THR A 389 30.51 -14.29 4.40
C THR A 389 29.79 -15.53 4.92
N HIS A 390 28.64 -15.84 4.32
CA HIS A 390 27.83 -17.00 4.66
C HIS A 390 28.49 -18.29 4.16
N ARG A 391 28.43 -19.36 4.96
CA ARG A 391 29.09 -20.64 4.64
C ARG A 391 28.62 -21.28 3.34
N GLU A 392 27.31 -21.22 3.08
CA GLU A 392 26.71 -21.85 1.90
C GLU A 392 26.51 -20.87 0.74
N ARG A 393 26.23 -19.59 1.06
CA ARG A 393 25.83 -18.56 0.09
C ARG A 393 26.98 -17.65 -0.35
N GLY A 394 28.14 -17.73 0.32
CA GLY A 394 29.29 -16.88 0.05
C GLY A 394 29.08 -15.45 0.57
N VAL A 395 29.67 -14.48 -0.13
CA VAL A 395 29.63 -13.07 0.30
C VAL A 395 28.23 -12.49 0.11
N ILE A 396 27.66 -11.96 1.19
CA ILE A 396 26.36 -11.28 1.20
C ILE A 396 26.59 -9.77 1.33
N SER A 397 25.96 -9.01 0.42
CA SER A 397 26.09 -7.55 0.40
C SER A 397 25.45 -6.90 1.63
N PRO A 398 26.07 -5.88 2.24
CA PRO A 398 25.43 -5.05 3.29
C PRO A 398 24.08 -4.47 2.89
N SER A 399 23.91 -4.10 1.61
CA SER A 399 22.63 -3.61 1.09
C SER A 399 21.48 -4.63 1.20
N VAL A 400 21.79 -5.91 1.38
CA VAL A 400 20.80 -6.99 1.57
C VAL A 400 20.52 -7.22 3.04
N PHE A 401 21.56 -7.38 3.88
CA PHE A 401 21.36 -7.84 5.26
C PHE A 401 21.20 -6.71 6.30
N ILE A 402 21.66 -5.49 6.03
CA ILE A 402 21.48 -4.37 6.96
C ILE A 402 19.99 -4.01 7.13
N PRO A 403 19.17 -3.89 6.05
CA PRO A 403 17.73 -3.70 6.20
C PRO A 403 17.04 -4.83 7.00
N ILE A 404 17.48 -6.08 6.79
CA ILE A 404 16.99 -7.23 7.56
C ILE A 404 17.36 -7.08 9.03
N ALA A 405 18.59 -6.67 9.33
CA ALA A 405 19.05 -6.44 10.70
C ALA A 405 18.24 -5.35 11.42
N GLU A 406 17.89 -4.28 10.71
CA GLU A 406 17.07 -3.20 11.25
C GLU A 406 15.65 -3.66 11.58
N GLU A 407 14.99 -4.35 10.64
CA GLU A 407 13.63 -4.86 10.82
C GLU A 407 13.54 -5.94 11.91
N ALA A 408 14.54 -6.81 11.99
CA ALA A 408 14.63 -7.86 13.01
C ALA A 408 15.22 -7.38 14.35
N ASN A 409 15.51 -6.08 14.48
CA ASN A 409 16.14 -5.46 15.64
C ASN A 409 17.50 -6.10 16.04
N LEU A 410 18.21 -6.68 15.08
CA LEU A 410 19.57 -7.21 15.21
C LEU A 410 20.64 -6.14 15.01
N ILE A 411 20.28 -5.00 14.41
CA ILE A 411 21.19 -3.89 14.12
C ILE A 411 21.91 -3.39 15.38
N TRP A 412 21.27 -3.46 16.55
CA TRP A 412 21.90 -3.10 17.82
C TRP A 412 23.10 -3.98 18.15
N LYS A 413 22.92 -5.31 18.08
CA LYS A 413 23.99 -6.27 18.37
C LYS A 413 25.12 -6.17 17.37
N LEU A 414 24.79 -6.02 16.08
CA LEU A 414 25.78 -5.86 15.03
C LEU A 414 26.55 -4.55 15.20
N GLY A 415 25.87 -3.43 15.41
CA GLY A 415 26.51 -2.14 15.58
C GLY A 415 27.39 -2.04 16.83
N GLU A 416 26.99 -2.63 17.95
CA GLU A 416 27.86 -2.74 19.13
C GLU A 416 29.12 -3.55 18.81
N TRP A 417 28.99 -4.68 18.12
CA TRP A 417 30.13 -5.49 17.73
C TRP A 417 31.06 -4.73 16.77
N VAL A 418 30.49 -4.04 15.77
CA VAL A 418 31.25 -3.21 14.81
C VAL A 418 32.02 -2.12 15.55
N LEU A 419 31.37 -1.38 16.46
CA LEU A 419 32.03 -0.33 17.25
C LEU A 419 33.20 -0.87 18.07
N ARG A 420 32.99 -1.97 18.79
CA ARG A 420 34.04 -2.59 19.62
C ARG A 420 35.20 -3.08 18.76
N GLN A 421 34.93 -3.77 17.66
CA GLN A 421 35.95 -4.31 16.77
C GLN A 421 36.72 -3.20 16.06
N ALA A 422 36.03 -2.21 15.50
CA ALA A 422 36.65 -1.08 14.81
C ALA A 422 37.56 -0.26 15.76
N CYS A 423 37.12 -0.04 17.00
CA CYS A 423 37.95 0.66 18.00
C CYS A 423 39.17 -0.18 18.40
N ALA A 424 39.00 -1.49 18.62
CA ALA A 424 40.11 -2.39 18.95
C ALA A 424 41.15 -2.45 17.83
N ASP A 425 40.69 -2.53 16.58
CA ASP A 425 41.56 -2.54 15.41
C ASP A 425 42.30 -1.21 15.28
N ALA A 426 41.58 -0.08 15.40
CA ALA A 426 42.14 1.26 15.27
C ALA A 426 43.16 1.61 16.34
N ALA A 427 43.02 1.08 17.56
CA ALA A 427 43.99 1.28 18.63
C ALA A 427 45.39 0.74 18.28
N GLY A 428 45.46 -0.28 17.42
CA GLY A 428 46.73 -0.84 16.93
C GLY A 428 47.37 -0.08 15.77
N TRP A 429 46.68 0.88 15.16
CA TRP A 429 47.19 1.58 13.98
C TRP A 429 48.18 2.71 14.35
N PRO A 430 49.23 2.93 13.53
CA PRO A 430 50.21 3.98 13.77
C PRO A 430 49.64 5.38 13.55
N GLY A 431 50.16 6.35 14.31
CA GLY A 431 49.82 7.76 14.19
C GLY A 431 48.37 8.09 14.54
N ASP A 432 47.84 9.13 13.91
CA ASP A 432 46.51 9.70 14.21
C ASP A 432 45.43 9.23 13.22
N MET A 433 45.63 8.07 12.56
CA MET A 433 44.70 7.56 11.56
C MET A 433 43.33 7.31 12.19
N ARG A 434 42.28 7.87 11.60
CA ARG A 434 40.91 7.81 12.12
C ARG A 434 40.18 6.57 11.63
N VAL A 435 39.22 6.09 12.41
CA VAL A 435 38.25 5.07 11.99
C VAL A 435 36.85 5.68 11.98
N ALA A 436 36.17 5.58 10.85
CA ALA A 436 34.78 5.96 10.69
C ALA A 436 33.88 4.72 10.83
N VAL A 437 32.79 4.84 11.60
CA VAL A 437 31.81 3.78 11.83
C VAL A 437 30.41 4.32 11.56
N ASN A 438 29.69 3.63 10.68
CA ASN A 438 28.30 3.91 10.37
C ASN A 438 27.36 3.63 11.55
N VAL A 439 26.44 4.56 11.83
CA VAL A 439 25.41 4.44 12.87
C VAL A 439 24.03 4.57 12.25
N SER A 440 23.21 3.53 12.37
CA SER A 440 21.85 3.58 11.84
C SER A 440 20.94 4.53 12.63
N PRO A 441 19.86 5.06 12.01
CA PRO A 441 18.89 5.92 12.72
C PRO A 441 18.26 5.22 13.93
N ILE A 442 18.05 3.90 13.85
CA ILE A 442 17.50 3.09 14.94
C ILE A 442 18.48 3.05 16.13
N GLN A 443 19.78 2.90 15.85
CA GLN A 443 20.80 2.95 16.90
C GLN A 443 20.92 4.35 17.51
N PHE A 444 20.86 5.40 16.69
CA PHE A 444 20.95 6.79 17.15
C PHE A 444 19.76 7.19 18.04
N ALA A 445 18.57 6.66 17.77
CA ALA A 445 17.40 6.88 18.63
C ALA A 445 17.49 6.17 19.99
N ASN A 446 18.44 5.24 20.18
CA ASN A 446 18.61 4.55 21.44
C ASN A 446 19.45 5.38 22.44
N ALA A 447 18.85 5.72 23.58
CA ALA A 447 19.50 6.48 24.65
C ALA A 447 20.78 5.85 25.22
N ASP A 448 20.97 4.53 25.06
CA ASP A 448 22.16 3.81 25.53
C ASP A 448 23.38 3.90 24.58
N LEU A 449 23.24 4.47 23.38
CA LEU A 449 24.33 4.55 22.39
C LEU A 449 25.62 5.21 22.96
N PRO A 450 25.58 6.36 23.66
CA PRO A 450 26.78 6.97 24.22
C PRO A 450 27.51 6.07 25.20
N LYS A 451 26.77 5.27 25.98
CA LYS A 451 27.35 4.30 26.92
C LYS A 451 28.09 3.19 26.18
N VAL A 452 27.54 2.69 25.08
CA VAL A 452 28.20 1.68 24.25
C VAL A 452 29.50 2.23 23.63
N VAL A 453 29.45 3.45 23.09
CA VAL A 453 30.63 4.13 22.53
C VAL A 453 31.70 4.33 23.60
N ALA A 454 31.33 4.81 24.79
CA ALA A 454 32.26 4.99 25.91
C ALA A 454 32.94 3.67 26.30
N GLN A 455 32.18 2.57 26.38
CA GLN A 455 32.72 1.24 26.70
C GLN A 455 33.65 0.70 25.61
N ALA A 456 33.36 0.95 24.33
CA ALA A 456 34.22 0.53 23.22
C ALA A 456 35.57 1.28 23.23
N LEU A 457 35.54 2.59 23.50
CA LEU A 457 36.73 3.42 23.65
C LEU A 457 37.56 3.01 24.87
N GLU A 458 36.92 2.82 26.03
CA GLU A 458 37.59 2.39 27.26
C GLU A 458 38.24 1.01 27.10
N ALA A 459 37.54 0.04 26.50
CA ALA A 459 38.06 -1.31 26.32
C ALA A 459 39.22 -1.40 25.31
N SER A 460 39.19 -0.56 24.26
CA SER A 460 40.24 -0.53 23.23
C SER A 460 41.43 0.37 23.58
N GLY A 461 41.23 1.37 24.44
CA GLY A 461 42.21 2.42 24.69
C GLY A 461 42.36 3.42 23.53
N LEU A 462 41.46 3.40 22.55
CA LEU A 462 41.49 4.33 21.42
C LEU A 462 41.22 5.78 21.91
N ALA A 463 42.06 6.72 21.47
CA ALA A 463 41.80 8.13 21.72
C ALA A 463 40.46 8.55 21.10
N PRO A 464 39.51 9.16 21.84
CA PRO A 464 38.16 9.42 21.34
C PRO A 464 38.09 10.19 20.02
N GLY A 465 38.99 11.17 19.82
CA GLY A 465 39.04 11.97 18.59
C GLY A 465 39.46 11.19 17.32
N ARG A 466 39.90 9.93 17.46
CA ARG A 466 40.18 9.03 16.34
C ARG A 466 38.96 8.23 15.90
N LEU A 467 37.91 8.17 16.70
CA LEU A 467 36.63 7.57 16.32
C LEU A 467 35.73 8.64 15.70
N GLU A 468 35.26 8.38 14.49
CA GLU A 468 34.29 9.19 13.78
C GLU A 468 32.99 8.37 13.61
N LEU A 469 31.85 8.93 14.02
CA LEU A 469 30.55 8.30 13.84
C LEU A 469 29.84 8.93 12.65
N GLU A 470 29.50 8.10 11.67
CA GLU A 470 28.81 8.52 10.45
C GLU A 470 27.30 8.34 10.64
N ILE A 471 26.55 9.42 10.43
CA ILE A 471 25.12 9.47 10.71
C ILE A 471 24.42 10.09 9.50
N THR A 472 23.40 9.41 8.98
CA THR A 472 22.64 9.90 7.82
C THR A 472 21.75 11.10 8.15
N GLU A 473 21.37 11.89 7.16
CA GLU A 473 20.46 13.04 7.33
C GLU A 473 19.08 12.68 7.94
N SER A 474 18.68 11.41 7.85
CA SER A 474 17.36 10.94 8.28
C SER A 474 17.10 11.05 9.79
N VAL A 475 18.13 11.13 10.63
CA VAL A 475 17.95 11.31 12.09
C VAL A 475 17.34 12.67 12.46
N PHE A 476 17.38 13.65 11.56
CA PHE A 476 16.81 14.99 11.79
C PHE A 476 15.29 15.05 11.58
N LEU A 477 14.65 13.96 11.14
CA LEU A 477 13.20 13.89 10.94
C LEU A 477 12.40 13.66 12.24
N GLY A 478 13.07 13.50 13.39
CA GLY A 478 12.47 13.25 14.70
C GLY A 478 12.42 14.46 15.64
N ASP A 479 12.25 14.20 16.95
CA ASP A 479 12.23 15.24 17.99
C ASP A 479 13.61 15.92 18.15
N THR A 480 13.67 17.19 17.74
CA THR A 480 14.87 18.04 17.80
C THR A 480 15.52 18.11 19.19
N ALA A 481 14.76 17.99 20.30
CA ALA A 481 15.32 18.11 21.65
C ALA A 481 16.06 16.85 22.10
N GLU A 482 15.59 15.67 21.71
CA GLU A 482 16.26 14.39 21.99
C GLU A 482 17.52 14.22 21.14
N THR A 483 17.40 14.52 19.84
CA THR A 483 18.53 14.50 18.90
C THR A 483 19.68 15.40 19.37
N ASN A 484 19.39 16.62 19.82
CA ASN A 484 20.41 17.54 20.35
C ASN A 484 21.07 17.02 21.64
N ARG A 485 20.31 16.36 22.53
CA ARG A 485 20.87 15.73 23.74
C ARG A 485 21.81 14.58 23.38
N MET A 486 21.43 13.75 22.41
CA MET A 486 22.27 12.66 21.92
C MET A 486 23.57 13.18 21.32
N PHE A 487 23.51 14.18 20.43
CA PHE A 487 24.70 14.78 19.85
C PHE A 487 25.64 15.35 20.91
N LYS A 488 25.08 16.08 21.89
CA LYS A 488 25.87 16.60 23.00
C LYS A 488 26.55 15.48 23.79
N ALA A 489 25.81 14.42 24.14
CA ALA A 489 26.36 13.28 24.88
C ALA A 489 27.51 12.60 24.12
N LEU A 490 27.40 12.45 22.81
CA LEU A 490 28.48 11.89 21.98
C LEU A 490 29.68 12.83 21.91
N LYS A 491 29.48 14.14 21.68
CA LYS A 491 30.58 15.11 21.65
C LYS A 491 31.28 15.26 23.00
N ASP A 492 30.56 15.13 24.11
CA ASP A 492 31.13 15.14 25.47
C ASP A 492 32.09 13.95 25.71
N LEU A 493 31.95 12.85 24.95
CA LEU A 493 32.94 11.75 24.94
C LEU A 493 34.21 12.09 24.15
N GLY A 494 34.18 13.14 23.32
CA GLY A 494 35.29 13.57 22.47
C GLY A 494 35.38 12.88 21.10
N VAL A 495 34.33 12.18 20.67
CA VAL A 495 34.28 11.58 19.32
C VAL A 495 34.00 12.64 18.26
N ARG A 496 34.34 12.31 17.00
CA ARG A 496 33.97 13.10 15.84
C ARG A 496 32.65 12.62 15.25
N LEU A 497 31.91 13.51 14.63
CA LEU A 497 30.65 13.21 13.97
C LEU A 497 30.72 13.62 12.50
N ALA A 498 30.32 12.72 11.61
CA ALA A 498 30.21 12.99 10.19
C ALA A 498 28.76 12.86 9.73
N LEU A 499 28.30 13.79 8.90
CA LEU A 499 27.01 13.74 8.25
C LEU A 499 27.15 12.96 6.94
N ASP A 500 26.46 11.83 6.86
CA ASP A 500 26.52 10.89 5.74
C ASP A 500 25.35 11.07 4.76
N ASP A 501 25.52 10.60 3.52
CA ASP A 501 24.53 10.67 2.43
C ASP A 501 23.97 12.08 2.12
N PHE A 502 24.76 13.14 2.35
CA PHE A 502 24.24 14.52 2.30
C PHE A 502 23.73 14.91 0.91
N GLY A 503 22.49 15.42 0.87
CA GLY A 503 21.83 15.91 -0.34
C GLY A 503 20.90 14.90 -1.01
N THR A 504 20.88 13.64 -0.57
CA THR A 504 19.90 12.63 -1.05
C THR A 504 18.55 12.71 -0.32
N GLY A 505 18.50 13.43 0.81
CA GLY A 505 17.34 13.61 1.69
C GLY A 505 16.70 15.02 1.67
N TYR A 506 15.84 15.29 2.66
CA TYR A 506 15.14 16.58 2.80
C TYR A 506 16.07 17.64 3.42
N SER A 507 16.81 18.37 2.57
CA SER A 507 17.76 19.41 2.97
C SER A 507 17.08 20.65 3.58
N SER A 508 16.78 20.60 4.89
CA SER A 508 16.57 21.81 5.67
C SER A 508 17.91 22.27 6.25
N LEU A 509 18.60 23.16 5.54
CA LEU A 509 19.89 23.73 5.99
C LEU A 509 19.87 24.27 7.44
N GLY A 510 18.68 24.52 8.01
CA GLY A 510 18.52 24.95 9.39
C GLY A 510 19.09 24.00 10.44
N TYR A 511 19.12 22.68 10.23
CA TYR A 511 19.68 21.76 11.23
C TYR A 511 21.21 21.80 11.29
N LEU A 512 21.88 22.12 10.17
CA LEU A 512 23.34 22.25 10.10
C LEU A 512 23.85 23.42 10.96
N GLN A 513 23.02 24.42 11.21
CA GLN A 513 23.38 25.54 12.08
C GLN A 513 23.61 25.10 13.54
N SER A 514 22.90 24.06 14.00
CA SER A 514 22.94 23.61 15.39
C SER A 514 23.64 22.26 15.60
N ALA A 515 23.83 21.48 14.54
CA ALA A 515 24.40 20.14 14.64
C ALA A 515 25.94 20.19 14.73
N PRO A 516 26.57 19.51 15.72
CA PRO A 516 28.00 19.61 15.97
C PRO A 516 28.82 18.63 15.10
N PHE A 517 28.60 18.66 13.78
CA PHE A 517 29.35 17.83 12.84
C PHE A 517 30.75 18.38 12.57
N ASP A 518 31.70 17.48 12.37
CA ASP A 518 33.09 17.80 12.02
C ASP A 518 33.35 17.59 10.51
N LYS A 519 32.45 16.88 9.81
CA LYS A 519 32.60 16.46 8.41
C LYS A 519 31.25 16.29 7.72
N ILE A 520 31.19 16.62 6.43
CA ILE A 520 30.08 16.32 5.52
C ILE A 520 30.58 15.34 4.44
N LYS A 521 29.88 14.22 4.26
CA LYS A 521 30.11 13.28 3.18
C LYS A 521 29.11 13.52 2.05
N ILE A 522 29.64 13.67 0.83
CA ILE A 522 28.88 13.97 -0.39
C ILE A 522 28.61 12.64 -1.09
N ASP A 523 27.33 12.29 -1.17
CA ASP A 523 26.87 11.02 -1.73
C ASP A 523 27.34 10.81 -3.18
N GLN A 524 27.62 9.55 -3.50
CA GLN A 524 28.10 9.11 -4.80
C GLN A 524 27.14 9.45 -5.96
N SER A 525 25.83 9.60 -5.72
CA SER A 525 24.87 9.93 -6.78
C SER A 525 25.13 11.32 -7.38
N PHE A 526 25.61 12.28 -6.59
CA PHE A 526 26.02 13.58 -7.10
C PHE A 526 27.28 13.47 -7.95
N VAL A 527 28.24 12.68 -7.49
CA VAL A 527 29.54 12.47 -8.13
C VAL A 527 29.40 11.77 -9.49
N ARG A 528 28.58 10.71 -9.54
CA ARG A 528 28.43 9.86 -10.72
C ARG A 528 28.06 10.65 -11.98
N ASP A 529 27.08 11.55 -11.87
CA ASP A 529 26.60 12.31 -13.03
C ASP A 529 27.27 13.69 -13.17
N ALA A 530 28.27 14.02 -12.33
CA ALA A 530 28.88 15.35 -12.31
C ALA A 530 29.76 15.67 -13.52
N THR A 531 30.36 14.67 -14.16
CA THR A 531 31.21 14.85 -15.35
C THR A 531 30.42 14.81 -16.66
N VAL A 532 29.10 14.59 -16.61
CA VAL A 532 28.23 14.57 -17.79
C VAL A 532 27.97 15.99 -18.31
N PRO A 533 28.11 16.26 -19.63
CA PRO A 533 27.84 17.57 -20.20
C PRO A 533 26.41 18.07 -19.88
N GLY A 534 26.30 19.28 -19.31
CA GLY A 534 25.03 19.88 -18.92
C GLY A 534 24.52 19.51 -17.52
N SER A 535 25.25 18.65 -16.80
CA SER A 535 24.94 18.31 -15.41
C SER A 535 25.06 19.51 -14.48
N ARG A 536 24.14 19.62 -13.53
CA ARG A 536 24.18 20.64 -12.47
C ARG A 536 24.90 20.14 -11.22
N ASN A 537 25.25 18.86 -11.15
CA ASN A 537 25.78 18.25 -9.92
C ASN A 537 27.11 18.89 -9.49
N GLY A 538 27.98 19.27 -10.43
CA GLY A 538 29.22 19.99 -10.10
C GLY A 538 28.96 21.31 -9.35
N ALA A 539 27.91 22.05 -9.71
CA ALA A 539 27.53 23.28 -9.02
C ALA A 539 26.93 23.00 -7.63
N ILE A 540 26.19 21.89 -7.47
CA ILE A 540 25.67 21.46 -6.17
C ILE A 540 26.84 21.10 -5.25
N ILE A 541 27.79 20.29 -5.71
CA ILE A 541 29.00 19.93 -4.96
C ILE A 541 29.76 21.20 -4.54
N ALA A 542 29.94 22.17 -5.45
CA ALA A 542 30.58 23.44 -5.11
C ALA A 542 29.85 24.20 -3.99
N ALA A 543 28.51 24.22 -4.01
CA ALA A 543 27.72 24.85 -2.96
C ALA A 543 27.84 24.12 -1.61
N ILE A 544 27.89 22.78 -1.62
CA ILE A 544 28.11 21.97 -0.42
C ILE A 544 29.50 22.26 0.17
N VAL A 545 30.54 22.34 -0.66
CA VAL A 545 31.90 22.69 -0.22
C VAL A 545 31.94 24.09 0.40
N ALA A 546 31.35 25.08 -0.25
CA ALA A 546 31.29 26.44 0.28
C ALA A 546 30.54 26.52 1.63
N LEU A 547 29.48 25.73 1.79
CA LEU A 547 28.75 25.63 3.05
C LEU A 547 29.61 24.99 4.15
N ALA A 548 30.28 23.87 3.85
CA ALA A 548 31.15 23.19 4.79
C ALA A 548 32.31 24.10 5.24
N GLU A 549 32.93 24.84 4.32
CA GLU A 549 33.97 25.82 4.63
C GLU A 549 33.44 26.92 5.56
N ALA A 550 32.24 27.44 5.31
CA ALA A 550 31.61 28.46 6.16
C ALA A 550 31.27 27.95 7.58
N LEU A 551 31.11 26.64 7.75
CA LEU A 551 30.84 25.98 9.02
C LEU A 551 32.08 25.30 9.62
N GLU A 552 33.27 25.51 9.04
CA GLU A 552 34.54 24.90 9.48
C GLU A 552 34.52 23.35 9.50
N MET A 553 33.79 22.73 8.57
CA MET A 553 33.67 21.28 8.44
C MET A 553 34.56 20.73 7.32
N GLU A 554 35.07 19.50 7.51
CA GLU A 554 35.73 18.75 6.43
C GLU A 554 34.69 18.26 5.40
N THR A 555 35.11 18.02 4.15
CA THR A 555 34.27 17.42 3.10
C THR A 555 34.89 16.16 2.53
N THR A 556 34.10 15.09 2.40
CA THR A 556 34.51 13.86 1.71
C THR A 556 33.59 13.63 0.51
N ALA A 557 34.15 13.39 -0.69
CA ALA A 557 33.37 12.90 -1.83
C ALA A 557 33.50 11.38 -1.96
N GLU A 558 32.37 10.70 -2.08
CA GLU A 558 32.28 9.24 -2.15
C GLU A 558 32.10 8.69 -3.57
N GLY A 559 32.34 7.39 -3.71
CA GLY A 559 32.05 6.66 -4.95
C GLY A 559 32.90 7.09 -6.15
N ILE A 560 34.11 7.60 -5.91
CA ILE A 560 34.97 8.09 -6.99
C ILE A 560 35.67 6.91 -7.67
N GLU A 561 35.34 6.69 -8.94
CA GLU A 561 35.80 5.53 -9.70
C GLU A 561 36.73 5.90 -10.86
N SER A 562 36.66 7.13 -11.37
CA SER A 562 37.41 7.57 -12.55
C SER A 562 38.25 8.83 -12.31
N LEU A 563 39.27 9.02 -13.16
CA LEU A 563 40.21 10.13 -13.02
C LEU A 563 39.58 11.49 -13.34
N ASP A 564 38.63 11.55 -14.26
CA ASP A 564 37.88 12.78 -14.57
C ASP A 564 36.99 13.24 -13.40
N GLN A 565 36.37 12.30 -12.67
CA GLN A 565 35.66 12.62 -11.43
C GLN A 565 36.62 13.15 -10.37
N LEU A 566 37.76 12.49 -10.19
CA LEU A 566 38.79 12.92 -9.23
C LEU A 566 39.30 14.34 -9.54
N ASP A 567 39.57 14.63 -10.80
CA ASP A 567 40.03 15.95 -11.25
C ASP A 567 38.96 17.03 -11.03
N LEU A 568 37.69 16.72 -11.29
CA LEU A 568 36.56 17.60 -10.99
C LEU A 568 36.47 17.88 -9.49
N ILE A 569 36.44 16.85 -8.65
CA ILE A 569 36.34 16.96 -7.19
C ILE A 569 37.52 17.75 -6.59
N ARG A 570 38.73 17.56 -7.12
CA ARG A 570 39.90 18.37 -6.76
C ARG A 570 39.75 19.84 -7.17
N GLY A 571 39.24 20.09 -8.38
CA GLY A 571 38.95 21.44 -8.86
C GLY A 571 37.89 22.16 -8.02
N LEU A 572 36.98 21.41 -7.41
CA LEU A 572 35.96 21.91 -6.48
C LEU A 572 36.45 22.02 -5.03
N HIS A 573 37.74 21.79 -4.75
CA HIS A 573 38.36 21.95 -3.43
C HIS A 573 37.80 21.04 -2.33
N VAL A 574 37.20 19.90 -2.69
CA VAL A 574 36.79 18.88 -1.71
C VAL A 574 38.02 18.39 -0.94
N SER A 575 37.91 18.29 0.39
CA SER A 575 39.08 18.03 1.26
C SER A 575 39.56 16.57 1.19
N HIS A 576 38.64 15.61 1.14
CA HIS A 576 38.90 14.19 1.18
C HIS A 576 38.12 13.44 0.10
N VAL A 577 38.65 12.29 -0.30
CA VAL A 577 38.12 11.48 -1.38
C VAL A 577 38.10 10.03 -0.95
N GLN A 578 36.99 9.36 -1.21
CA GLN A 578 36.82 7.94 -1.02
C GLN A 578 36.27 7.31 -2.30
N GLY A 579 36.85 6.19 -2.70
CA GLY A 579 36.38 5.47 -3.89
C GLY A 579 37.41 4.51 -4.46
N TYR A 580 36.96 3.72 -5.43
CA TYR A 580 37.78 2.68 -6.08
C TYR A 580 38.92 3.24 -6.92
N VAL A 581 38.93 4.54 -7.22
CA VAL A 581 40.10 5.20 -7.81
C VAL A 581 41.34 5.08 -6.90
N TYR A 582 41.16 4.95 -5.59
CA TYR A 582 42.27 4.74 -4.65
C TYR A 582 42.35 3.29 -4.22
N SER A 583 41.30 2.78 -3.58
CA SER A 583 41.27 1.40 -3.13
C SER A 583 39.85 0.90 -2.91
N LYS A 584 39.70 -0.42 -3.06
CA LYS A 584 38.54 -1.13 -2.54
C LYS A 584 38.68 -1.30 -1.02
N PRO A 585 37.59 -1.65 -0.32
CA PRO A 585 37.67 -2.05 1.09
C PRO A 585 38.61 -3.23 1.24
N VAL A 586 39.59 -3.14 2.15
CA VAL A 586 40.62 -4.15 2.40
C VAL A 586 40.50 -4.75 3.81
N PRO A 587 40.90 -6.01 4.06
CA PRO A 587 40.99 -6.55 5.42
C PRO A 587 42.02 -5.80 6.27
N GLN A 588 41.89 -5.89 7.60
CA GLN A 588 42.83 -5.27 8.54
C GLN A 588 44.29 -5.67 8.31
N ALA A 589 44.56 -6.93 7.96
CA ALA A 589 45.93 -7.39 7.74
C ALA A 589 46.62 -6.61 6.59
N GLU A 590 45.90 -6.43 5.48
CA GLU A 590 46.38 -5.66 4.32
C GLU A 590 46.51 -4.16 4.65
N LEU A 591 45.58 -3.62 5.44
CA LEU A 591 45.69 -2.27 5.98
C LEU A 591 47.00 -2.08 6.79
N MET A 592 47.33 -3.03 7.65
CA MET A 592 48.52 -2.96 8.52
C MET A 592 49.83 -3.07 7.75
N GLU A 593 49.89 -3.90 6.70
CA GLU A 593 51.07 -3.96 5.80
C GLU A 593 51.41 -2.59 5.20
N HIS A 594 50.39 -1.78 4.90
CA HIS A 594 50.58 -0.44 4.39
C HIS A 594 50.85 0.61 5.48
N ALA A 595 50.28 0.43 6.67
CA ALA A 595 50.42 1.38 7.77
C ALA A 595 51.82 1.34 8.42
N GLU A 596 52.45 0.16 8.51
CA GLU A 596 53.79 -0.03 9.08
C GLU A 596 54.89 0.71 8.30
N ALA A 597 54.65 1.07 7.04
CA ALA A 597 55.57 1.84 6.21
C ALA A 597 55.69 3.34 6.60
N GLY A 598 54.94 3.81 7.61
CA GLY A 598 55.08 5.15 8.21
C GLY A 598 54.37 6.29 7.47
N SER A 599 54.03 6.14 6.19
CA SER A 599 53.13 7.05 5.47
C SER A 599 52.39 6.31 4.36
N TRP A 600 51.08 6.07 4.55
CA TRP A 600 50.28 5.42 3.53
C TRP A 600 49.79 6.43 2.49
N THR A 601 50.50 6.49 1.36
CA THR A 601 50.12 7.31 0.20
C THR A 601 49.65 6.40 -0.93
N ILE A 602 48.42 6.61 -1.41
CA ILE A 602 47.85 5.78 -2.48
C ILE A 602 47.83 6.59 -3.78
N LYS A 603 48.49 6.11 -4.83
CA LYS A 603 48.39 6.75 -6.14
C LYS A 603 47.03 6.44 -6.76
N PRO A 604 46.27 7.43 -7.25
CA PRO A 604 44.99 7.18 -7.88
C PRO A 604 45.19 6.37 -9.17
N SER A 605 44.38 5.33 -9.35
CA SER A 605 44.36 4.45 -10.51
C SER A 605 42.91 4.14 -10.91
N GLY A 606 42.54 4.43 -12.14
CA GLY A 606 41.19 4.19 -12.63
C GLY A 606 41.04 4.53 -14.12
N PRO A 607 39.88 4.23 -14.73
CA PRO A 607 39.59 4.65 -16.10
C PRO A 607 39.64 6.19 -16.23
N ALA A 608 40.04 6.66 -17.41
CA ALA A 608 40.15 8.10 -17.69
C ALA A 608 38.79 8.82 -17.71
N ARG A 609 37.70 8.10 -18.04
CA ARG A 609 36.32 8.61 -18.00
C ARG A 609 35.38 7.51 -17.55
N GLN A 610 34.34 7.89 -16.82
CA GLN A 610 33.24 7.00 -16.50
C GLN A 610 32.47 6.64 -17.78
N ARG A 611 32.14 5.35 -17.95
CA ARG A 611 31.23 4.88 -18.99
C ARG A 611 29.89 4.57 -18.30
N ASN A 612 28.77 5.03 -18.86
CA ASN A 612 27.43 4.81 -18.29
C ASN A 612 27.28 3.41 -17.70
N ASP A 613 26.77 3.35 -16.47
CA ASP A 613 26.56 2.12 -15.71
C ASP A 613 25.80 1.08 -16.53
N ARG A 614 26.41 -0.08 -16.67
CA ARG A 614 25.75 -1.29 -17.14
C ARG A 614 25.41 -2.10 -15.90
N PHE A 615 24.13 -2.39 -15.67
CA PHE A 615 23.75 -3.33 -14.62
C PHE A 615 24.27 -4.72 -14.99
N SER A 616 25.19 -5.26 -14.20
CA SER A 616 25.69 -6.63 -14.39
C SER A 616 24.64 -7.64 -13.92
N LEU A 617 23.70 -7.98 -14.80
CA LEU A 617 22.68 -9.00 -14.54
C LEU A 617 23.21 -10.35 -15.02
N PHE A 618 23.40 -11.33 -14.13
CA PHE A 618 23.76 -12.70 -14.52
C PHE A 618 22.50 -13.57 -14.54
N ARG A 619 21.79 -13.58 -15.69
CA ARG A 619 20.55 -14.34 -15.86
C ARG A 619 20.60 -15.22 -17.10
N LYS A 620 20.29 -16.51 -16.95
CA LYS A 620 20.05 -17.40 -18.10
C LYS A 620 18.67 -17.09 -18.67
N VAL A 621 18.61 -16.80 -19.96
CA VAL A 621 17.38 -16.49 -20.70
C VAL A 621 17.32 -17.30 -21.99
N GLY A 622 16.11 -17.45 -22.55
CA GLY A 622 15.94 -18.03 -23.87
C GLY A 622 16.20 -16.98 -24.95
N ALA A 623 17.03 -17.27 -25.94
CA ALA A 623 17.08 -16.52 -27.19
C ALA A 623 16.42 -17.37 -28.27
N ILE A 624 15.33 -16.89 -28.86
CA ILE A 624 14.59 -17.59 -29.90
C ILE A 624 14.93 -16.97 -31.26
N HIS A 625 15.35 -17.80 -32.20
CA HIS A 625 15.54 -17.42 -33.59
C HIS A 625 14.93 -18.49 -34.49
N ASP A 626 14.05 -18.08 -35.38
CA ASP A 626 13.19 -18.97 -36.17
C ASP A 626 12.49 -20.01 -35.28
N ASN A 627 12.75 -21.30 -35.50
CA ASN A 627 12.17 -22.42 -34.75
C ASN A 627 13.11 -22.98 -33.66
N HIS A 628 14.19 -22.27 -33.30
CA HIS A 628 15.16 -22.73 -32.31
C HIS A 628 15.20 -21.81 -31.08
N ARG A 629 15.22 -22.43 -29.89
CA ARG A 629 15.41 -21.74 -28.60
C ARG A 629 16.78 -22.10 -28.05
N TYR A 630 17.62 -21.10 -27.86
CA TYR A 630 18.96 -21.22 -27.31
C TYR A 630 18.98 -20.69 -25.88
N ASN A 631 19.79 -21.31 -25.02
CA ASN A 631 20.03 -20.78 -23.68
C ASN A 631 21.24 -19.84 -23.72
N VAL A 632 21.01 -18.57 -23.41
CA VAL A 632 22.07 -17.54 -23.36
C VAL A 632 22.14 -16.92 -21.98
N VAL A 633 23.31 -16.41 -21.60
CA VAL A 633 23.51 -15.69 -20.35
C VAL A 633 23.53 -14.21 -20.66
N ILE A 634 22.56 -13.45 -20.15
CA ILE A 634 22.70 -12.01 -20.06
C ILE A 634 23.81 -11.74 -19.06
N ARG A 635 24.73 -10.84 -19.39
CA ARG A 635 25.69 -10.27 -18.42
C ARG A 635 25.39 -8.82 -18.10
N ASN A 636 24.80 -8.08 -19.04
CA ASN A 636 24.41 -6.69 -18.83
C ASN A 636 23.05 -6.40 -19.47
N LEU A 637 22.22 -5.60 -18.80
CA LEU A 637 20.91 -5.19 -19.27
C LEU A 637 20.75 -3.66 -19.17
N SER A 638 20.12 -3.04 -20.16
CA SER A 638 19.70 -1.63 -20.17
C SER A 638 18.29 -1.51 -20.72
N THR A 639 17.71 -0.30 -20.65
CA THR A 639 16.39 -0.01 -21.21
C THR A 639 16.31 -0.25 -22.72
N THR A 640 17.44 -0.14 -23.44
CA THR A 640 17.50 -0.23 -24.91
C THR A 640 18.20 -1.47 -25.43
N GLY A 641 18.81 -2.30 -24.59
CA GLY A 641 19.52 -3.48 -25.07
C GLY A 641 20.14 -4.33 -23.98
N ALA A 642 20.86 -5.37 -24.41
CA ALA A 642 21.56 -6.26 -23.51
C ALA A 642 22.88 -6.75 -24.11
N PHE A 643 23.75 -7.26 -23.24
CA PHE A 643 24.91 -8.02 -23.63
C PHE A 643 24.70 -9.49 -23.22
N ILE A 644 24.71 -10.36 -24.22
CA ILE A 644 24.45 -11.80 -24.08
C ILE A 644 25.69 -12.61 -24.44
N GLU A 645 25.83 -13.77 -23.80
CA GLU A 645 26.88 -14.75 -24.06
C GLU A 645 26.30 -16.16 -24.25
N GLY A 646 26.92 -16.96 -25.12
CA GLY A 646 26.60 -18.39 -25.28
C GLY A 646 26.34 -18.87 -26.72
N LEU A 647 26.25 -17.95 -27.68
CA LEU A 647 26.06 -18.25 -29.11
C LEU A 647 27.31 -17.93 -29.92
N LEU A 648 27.81 -18.86 -30.72
CA LEU A 648 29.00 -18.68 -31.55
C LEU A 648 28.69 -18.00 -32.88
N ASP A 649 29.50 -16.99 -33.23
CA ASP A 649 29.61 -16.36 -34.55
C ASP A 649 28.28 -15.90 -35.18
N VAL A 650 27.38 -15.40 -34.33
CA VAL A 650 26.09 -14.84 -34.75
C VAL A 650 26.30 -13.60 -35.63
N PRO A 651 25.74 -13.53 -36.85
CA PRO A 651 25.88 -12.36 -37.72
C PRO A 651 25.27 -11.08 -37.11
N VAL A 652 25.85 -9.92 -37.44
CA VAL A 652 25.26 -8.61 -37.13
C VAL A 652 24.01 -8.42 -37.98
N GLY A 653 22.93 -7.92 -37.38
CA GLY A 653 21.61 -7.78 -38.01
C GLY A 653 20.66 -8.96 -37.76
N THR A 654 21.13 -10.06 -37.16
CA THR A 654 20.26 -11.18 -36.77
C THR A 654 19.23 -10.71 -35.74
N ARG A 655 17.96 -11.08 -35.93
CA ARG A 655 16.87 -10.78 -35.00
C ARG A 655 16.61 -11.97 -34.10
N PHE A 656 16.54 -11.74 -32.81
CA PHE A 656 16.12 -12.70 -31.79
C PHE A 656 14.85 -12.23 -31.11
N VAL A 657 14.08 -13.17 -30.58
CA VAL A 657 13.12 -12.90 -29.51
C VAL A 657 13.77 -13.38 -28.21
N ILE A 658 14.09 -12.46 -27.32
CA ILE A 658 14.64 -12.77 -26.00
C ILE A 658 13.46 -13.04 -25.06
N ASP A 659 13.45 -14.22 -24.48
CA ASP A 659 12.46 -14.72 -23.54
C ASP A 659 13.03 -14.65 -22.11
N PHE A 660 12.53 -13.66 -21.36
CA PHE A 660 12.86 -13.45 -19.95
C PHE A 660 12.01 -14.33 -19.00
N GLY A 661 11.14 -15.18 -19.52
CA GLY A 661 10.19 -15.98 -18.76
C GLY A 661 8.86 -15.25 -18.52
N GLU A 662 7.86 -15.98 -18.03
CA GLU A 662 6.53 -15.43 -17.63
C GLU A 662 5.83 -14.60 -18.72
N GLY A 663 6.03 -14.96 -20.00
CA GLY A 663 5.46 -14.22 -21.13
C GLY A 663 6.15 -12.89 -21.44
N GLN A 664 7.29 -12.58 -20.80
CA GLN A 664 8.11 -11.40 -21.10
C GLN A 664 9.02 -11.69 -22.31
N LEU A 665 8.53 -11.32 -23.49
CA LEU A 665 9.26 -11.47 -24.75
C LEU A 665 9.64 -10.10 -25.31
N VAL A 666 10.89 -9.94 -25.74
CA VAL A 666 11.33 -8.73 -26.45
C VAL A 666 12.08 -9.09 -27.72
N THR A 667 11.73 -8.45 -28.83
CA THR A 667 12.48 -8.58 -30.08
C THR A 667 13.75 -7.74 -29.99
N ALA A 668 14.88 -8.33 -30.35
CA ALA A 668 16.19 -7.72 -30.28
C ALA A 668 16.99 -7.96 -31.57
N THR A 669 17.77 -6.98 -32.00
CA THR A 669 18.66 -7.08 -33.15
C THR A 669 20.12 -7.08 -32.70
N VAL A 670 20.92 -8.00 -33.22
CA VAL A 670 22.37 -8.03 -32.96
C VAL A 670 23.04 -6.82 -33.61
N ARG A 671 23.64 -5.95 -32.79
CA ARG A 671 24.42 -4.79 -33.25
C ARG A 671 25.92 -5.03 -33.21
N ARG A 672 26.37 -5.92 -32.33
CA ARG A 672 27.78 -6.31 -32.22
C ARG A 672 27.88 -7.81 -31.98
N SER A 673 28.83 -8.46 -32.64
CA SER A 673 29.12 -9.88 -32.41
C SER A 673 30.63 -10.08 -32.35
N ALA A 674 31.09 -10.85 -31.35
CA ALA A 674 32.49 -11.23 -31.19
C ALA A 674 32.55 -12.63 -30.57
N LYS A 675 32.87 -13.66 -31.37
CA LYS A 675 32.89 -15.07 -30.95
C LYS A 675 31.57 -15.48 -30.27
N HIS A 676 31.61 -15.73 -28.97
CA HIS A 676 30.47 -16.17 -28.16
C HIS A 676 29.72 -15.03 -27.45
N GLN A 677 30.04 -13.77 -27.79
CA GLN A 677 29.53 -12.57 -27.13
C GLN A 677 28.78 -11.69 -28.12
N GLN A 678 27.54 -11.32 -27.79
CA GLN A 678 26.70 -10.46 -28.63
C GLN A 678 26.18 -9.25 -27.84
N GLY A 679 26.23 -8.08 -28.48
CA GLY A 679 25.50 -6.89 -28.06
C GLY A 679 24.21 -6.79 -28.86
N ILE A 680 23.07 -6.83 -28.18
CA ILE A 680 21.73 -6.78 -28.79
C ILE A 680 21.02 -5.47 -28.41
N GLU A 681 20.27 -4.92 -29.35
CA GLU A 681 19.42 -3.74 -29.18
C GLU A 681 17.95 -4.16 -29.25
N PHE A 682 17.14 -3.72 -28.29
CA PHE A 682 15.71 -4.01 -28.23
C PHE A 682 14.93 -3.12 -29.20
N GLU A 683 13.92 -3.69 -29.87
CA GLU A 683 13.00 -2.92 -30.71
C GLU A 683 12.04 -2.06 -29.89
N GLN A 684 11.73 -2.50 -28.67
CA GLN A 684 10.94 -1.75 -27.70
C GLN A 684 11.74 -1.55 -26.43
N THR A 685 11.67 -0.33 -25.88
CA THR A 685 12.35 -0.01 -24.63
C THR A 685 11.71 -0.78 -23.47
N MET A 686 12.55 -1.37 -22.62
CA MET A 686 12.09 -1.96 -21.36
C MET A 686 11.69 -0.87 -20.37
N VAL A 687 10.78 -1.21 -19.45
CA VAL A 687 10.29 -0.33 -18.38
C VAL A 687 10.84 -0.79 -17.04
N SER A 688 10.90 0.11 -16.05
CA SER A 688 11.31 -0.28 -14.69
C SER A 688 10.30 -1.27 -14.10
N ASP A 689 10.82 -2.29 -13.42
CA ASP A 689 9.98 -3.18 -12.61
C ASP A 689 9.65 -2.60 -11.22
N GLY A 690 10.17 -1.40 -10.91
CA GLY A 690 10.03 -0.73 -9.62
C GLY A 690 11.06 -1.17 -8.56
N ASN A 691 11.79 -2.24 -8.83
CA ASN A 691 12.73 -2.86 -7.88
C ASN A 691 14.21 -2.76 -8.32
N GLY A 692 14.54 -1.74 -9.11
CA GLY A 692 15.88 -1.55 -9.67
C GLY A 692 16.20 -2.45 -10.88
N GLY A 693 15.25 -3.27 -11.33
CA GLY A 693 15.34 -4.07 -12.54
C GLY A 693 14.52 -3.50 -13.69
N LEU A 694 14.46 -4.27 -14.78
CA LEU A 694 13.73 -3.93 -16.00
C LEU A 694 12.83 -5.08 -16.42
N CYS A 695 11.63 -4.76 -16.88
CA CYS A 695 10.68 -5.71 -17.43
C CYS A 695 10.11 -5.24 -18.78
N THR A 696 9.48 -6.14 -19.53
CA THR A 696 8.79 -5.78 -20.77
C THR A 696 7.52 -4.98 -20.45
N ARG A 697 7.21 -3.99 -21.29
CA ARG A 697 6.00 -3.17 -21.14
C ARG A 697 4.72 -3.99 -21.20
N HIS A 698 4.70 -5.00 -22.07
CA HIS A 698 3.59 -5.94 -22.23
C HIS A 698 4.11 -7.37 -22.05
N ARG A 699 3.23 -8.25 -21.56
CA ARG A 699 3.45 -9.69 -21.52
C ARG A 699 2.55 -10.36 -22.54
N VAL A 700 3.03 -11.45 -23.13
CA VAL A 700 2.20 -12.31 -23.95
C VAL A 700 1.23 -13.05 -23.04
N SER A 701 -0.08 -12.89 -23.30
CA SER A 701 -1.12 -13.53 -22.51
C SER A 701 -0.96 -15.06 -22.47
N PRO A 702 -1.10 -15.71 -21.29
CA PRO A 702 -1.08 -17.16 -21.18
C PRO A 702 -2.08 -17.85 -22.12
N TYR A 703 -3.22 -17.20 -22.41
CA TYR A 703 -4.21 -17.71 -23.35
C TYR A 703 -3.67 -17.80 -24.79
N LEU A 704 -2.86 -16.82 -25.22
CA LEU A 704 -2.23 -16.82 -26.54
C LEU A 704 -1.11 -17.86 -26.64
N ILE A 705 -0.34 -18.03 -25.57
CA ILE A 705 0.71 -19.08 -25.49
C ILE A 705 0.07 -20.46 -25.61
N ALA A 706 -1.03 -20.71 -24.89
CA ALA A 706 -1.76 -21.98 -24.94
C ALA A 706 -2.35 -22.24 -26.34
N ALA A 707 -2.89 -21.21 -27.00
CA ALA A 707 -3.41 -21.32 -28.36
C ALA A 707 -2.30 -21.59 -29.40
N ALA A 708 -1.15 -20.93 -29.27
CA ALA A 708 -0.01 -21.12 -30.17
C ALA A 708 0.64 -22.51 -30.00
N ALA A 709 0.73 -23.02 -28.77
CA ALA A 709 1.27 -24.35 -28.49
C ALA A 709 0.46 -25.49 -29.14
N GLN A 710 -0.82 -25.25 -29.46
CA GLN A 710 -1.68 -26.21 -30.17
C GLN A 710 -1.47 -26.20 -31.70
N GLN A 711 -0.72 -25.25 -32.27
CA GLN A 711 -0.65 -25.01 -33.72
C GLN A 711 0.70 -25.37 -34.40
N THR A 712 1.74 -25.77 -33.67
CA THR A 712 3.06 -25.99 -34.28
C THR A 712 3.19 -27.32 -35.04
N SER A 713 3.23 -27.23 -36.37
CA SER A 713 3.70 -28.27 -37.32
C SER A 713 5.02 -27.83 -37.97
N ALA A 714 5.91 -28.81 -38.15
CA ALA A 714 7.35 -28.70 -38.40
C ALA A 714 7.78 -28.04 -39.72
N LEU A 715 8.87 -27.27 -39.65
CA LEU A 715 9.94 -27.14 -40.65
C LEU A 715 11.20 -26.61 -39.92
N ALA A 716 12.28 -27.40 -39.88
CA ALA A 716 13.52 -27.03 -39.19
C ALA A 716 14.51 -26.39 -40.18
N LEU A 717 14.89 -25.15 -39.92
CA LEU A 717 15.98 -24.41 -40.59
C LEU A 717 17.27 -24.47 -39.74
N PRO A 718 18.47 -24.20 -40.28
CA PRO A 718 19.73 -24.47 -39.57
C PRO A 718 19.89 -23.69 -38.26
N ALA A 719 20.39 -24.37 -37.23
CA ALA A 719 20.59 -23.85 -35.87
C ALA A 719 21.98 -23.24 -35.65
N PHE A 720 22.10 -22.25 -34.77
CA PHE A 720 23.38 -21.72 -34.28
C PHE A 720 24.05 -22.68 -33.29
N THR A 721 25.37 -22.76 -33.30
CA THR A 721 26.15 -23.60 -32.37
C THR A 721 26.26 -22.94 -31.00
N THR A 722 25.98 -23.67 -29.92
CA THR A 722 26.13 -23.16 -28.55
C THR A 722 27.50 -23.49 -27.97
N THR A 723 27.97 -22.73 -26.97
CA THR A 723 29.26 -23.01 -26.31
C THR A 723 29.31 -24.36 -25.57
N GLY A 724 28.16 -24.97 -25.30
CA GLY A 724 28.07 -26.33 -24.72
C GLY A 724 28.43 -27.42 -25.73
N ASP A 725 28.02 -27.23 -26.99
CA ASP A 725 28.25 -28.18 -28.08
C ASP A 725 29.73 -28.21 -28.52
N TRP A 726 30.46 -27.11 -28.33
CA TRP A 726 31.89 -27.01 -28.65
C TRP A 726 32.79 -27.85 -27.73
N LYS A 727 32.36 -28.16 -26.50
CA LYS A 727 33.14 -29.02 -25.59
C LYS A 727 32.98 -30.52 -25.88
N ALA A 728 32.15 -30.90 -26.85
CA ALA A 728 31.90 -32.29 -27.25
C ALA A 728 32.54 -32.67 -28.61
N GLY A 729 33.45 -31.84 -29.14
CA GLY A 729 34.20 -32.08 -30.37
C GLY A 729 35.66 -32.42 -30.15
#